data_AF-A0A537KC45-F1
#
_entry.id   AF-A0A537KC45-F1
#
_cell.length_a   1.000
_cell.length_b   1.000
_cell.length_c   1.000
_cell.angle_alpha   90.00
_cell.angle_beta   90.00
_cell.angle_gamma   90.00
#
_symmetry.space_group_name_H-M   'P 1'
#
loop_
_entity.id
_entity.type
_entity.pdbx_description
1 polymer ?
#
loop_
_entity_poly.entity_id
_entity_poly.type
_entity_poly.pdbx_seq_one_letter_code
_entity_poly.pdbx_strand_id
1 'polypeptide(L)'
;MKTKLIRITLKIVVAVCFVLIAGFFILDSLIKKKIRQQLTNLPPSAQVKFSAVRSSLFSSSVSFDSLEINFVPYSGLQENRHVFKFSRASLQRISFYEFLFHKKLVAGNFLLEDGNIQLDQFLMNKKDSLQAEIIKKIKWPFKTLDINSIQLRRTVVFLRTQSSNQLIARGDAGLGRVTVDTPGTRPSFSSINLHLADINYKFPQYEIGIKELELSSGRRTLSIDSFRLIPLIQNYSQAKICSLNMIGVDVMKLLNEQELLAEKIILHGSAIAINDENLKTKVLPLDLKKINANVFQVENSFVQYSDKAIVCSFRANIEFHKLNLDKPFHDDDFHFGSIRASLSGLQYSGKKYQSTTVQKIEVDSKKETMVAQNISIIPRIGKYELGRKLGHQADWMAANISSIKITKLKFQGLFQKKLFAEKMSIGKSRVYVFRDRRLERQQKILPLPVEYMATLPINIRIKTCTLATSTIEYEEYPRSGFGQTGILKITNASVTISPLINHPAASDPSYIVMNAAGSIMGSGTVHGVLMMPLQKNKPYHIKGAIERLQLTTLNSSSENLGKLRIKSGFLDFLSFDFTMTEQRSTGKIVGAYHHLIIQQLKKHTDEKNVADFASFMLRHLIIPLNKDRSLPERKRTGLVNYTRDPTRFVSYYFLQSLLMGVKKSFTLGFLLPK
;
A
#
# COMPACT_ATOMS: atom_id res chain seq x y z
N MET A 1 14.05 -99.30 14.43
CA MET A 1 13.49 -98.54 13.27
C MET A 1 13.51 -97.02 13.46
N LYS A 2 13.15 -96.47 14.64
CA LYS A 2 13.07 -95.01 14.91
C LYS A 2 14.38 -94.21 14.73
N THR A 3 15.54 -94.77 15.08
CA THR A 3 16.86 -94.09 14.97
C THR A 3 17.40 -93.92 13.55
N LYS A 4 17.01 -94.81 12.62
CA LYS A 4 17.42 -94.74 11.20
C LYS A 4 16.62 -93.67 10.45
N LEU A 5 15.34 -93.53 10.78
CA LEU A 5 14.46 -92.49 10.24
C LEU A 5 14.95 -91.09 10.66
N ILE A 6 15.25 -90.87 11.94
CA ILE A 6 15.76 -89.60 12.47
C ILE A 6 17.08 -89.17 11.80
N ARG A 7 18.02 -90.09 11.55
CA ARG A 7 19.29 -89.77 10.86
C ARG A 7 19.07 -89.41 9.38
N ILE A 8 18.11 -90.03 8.70
CA ILE A 8 17.76 -89.71 7.32
C ILE A 8 17.07 -88.35 7.27
N THR A 9 16.09 -88.10 8.15
CA THR A 9 15.42 -86.79 8.26
C THR A 9 16.43 -85.68 8.59
N LEU A 10 17.39 -85.92 9.49
CA LEU A 10 18.43 -84.95 9.83
C LEU A 10 19.37 -84.67 8.64
N LYS A 11 19.79 -85.70 7.88
CA LYS A 11 20.58 -85.52 6.66
C LYS A 11 19.82 -84.75 5.58
N ILE A 12 18.53 -85.00 5.42
CA ILE A 12 17.66 -84.26 4.49
C ILE A 12 17.54 -82.81 4.94
N VAL A 13 17.30 -82.56 6.23
CA VAL A 13 17.22 -81.19 6.78
C VAL A 13 18.55 -80.46 6.59
N VAL A 14 19.69 -81.10 6.89
CA VAL A 14 21.02 -80.49 6.69
C VAL A 14 21.30 -80.25 5.21
N ALA A 15 20.94 -81.17 4.31
CA ALA A 15 21.10 -80.99 2.87
C ALA A 15 20.20 -79.85 2.33
N VAL A 16 18.95 -79.78 2.79
CA VAL A 16 18.01 -78.69 2.46
C VAL A 16 18.54 -77.37 3.00
N CYS A 17 19.02 -77.32 4.24
CA CYS A 17 19.64 -76.13 4.82
C CYS A 17 20.89 -75.72 4.05
N PHE A 18 21.75 -76.67 3.64
CA PHE A 18 22.93 -76.38 2.82
C PHE A 18 22.55 -75.82 1.44
N VAL A 19 21.54 -76.40 0.78
CA VAL A 19 21.01 -75.90 -0.50
C VAL A 19 20.38 -74.51 -0.34
N LEU A 20 19.66 -74.26 0.76
CA LEU A 20 19.09 -72.94 1.07
C LEU A 20 20.18 -71.90 1.37
N ILE A 21 21.24 -72.27 2.10
CA ILE A 21 22.38 -71.39 2.41
C ILE A 21 23.20 -71.11 1.14
N ALA A 22 23.54 -72.15 0.37
CA ALA A 22 24.25 -72.00 -0.90
C ALA A 22 23.41 -71.18 -1.90
N GLY A 23 22.11 -71.48 -2.00
CA GLY A 23 21.14 -70.73 -2.79
C GLY A 23 21.03 -69.27 -2.36
N PHE A 24 21.08 -68.99 -1.05
CA PHE A 24 21.11 -67.63 -0.50
C PHE A 24 22.36 -66.86 -0.94
N PHE A 25 23.56 -67.44 -0.81
CA PHE A 25 24.80 -66.80 -1.25
C PHE A 25 24.87 -66.61 -2.77
N ILE A 26 24.39 -67.60 -3.53
CA ILE A 26 24.29 -67.51 -4.99
C ILE A 26 23.32 -66.39 -5.39
N LEU A 27 22.15 -66.32 -4.77
CA LEU A 27 21.14 -65.29 -5.06
C LEU A 27 21.64 -63.89 -4.70
N ASP A 28 22.32 -63.73 -3.57
CA ASP A 28 22.95 -62.47 -3.15
C ASP A 28 24.03 -62.00 -4.16
N SER A 29 24.88 -62.93 -4.60
CA SER A 29 25.88 -62.68 -5.65
C SER A 29 25.25 -62.30 -7.00
N LEU A 30 24.19 -63.00 -7.41
CA LEU A 30 23.43 -62.72 -8.63
C LEU A 30 22.79 -61.33 -8.60
N ILE A 31 22.21 -60.92 -7.46
CA ILE A 31 21.63 -59.59 -7.27
C ILE A 31 22.71 -58.52 -7.42
N LYS A 32 23.84 -58.63 -6.71
CA LYS A 32 24.97 -57.67 -6.80
C LYS A 32 25.49 -57.56 -8.24
N LYS A 33 25.67 -58.69 -8.93
CA LYS A 33 26.13 -58.72 -10.32
C LYS A 33 25.13 -58.05 -11.26
N LYS A 34 23.83 -58.34 -11.12
CA LYS A 34 22.77 -57.76 -11.96
C LYS A 34 22.64 -56.25 -11.74
N ILE A 35 22.72 -55.78 -10.49
CA ILE A 35 22.71 -54.35 -10.16
C ILE A 35 23.92 -53.65 -10.81
N ARG A 36 25.13 -54.21 -10.65
CA ARG A 36 26.34 -53.66 -11.30
C ARG A 36 26.15 -53.55 -12.81
N GLN A 37 25.76 -54.65 -13.48
CA GLN A 37 25.55 -54.65 -14.93
C GLN A 37 24.50 -53.64 -15.39
N GLN A 38 23.38 -53.50 -14.68
CA GLN A 38 22.33 -52.55 -15.05
C GLN A 38 22.75 -51.09 -14.87
N LEU A 39 23.52 -50.76 -13.82
CA LEU A 39 24.00 -49.40 -13.59
C LEU A 39 25.18 -49.04 -14.53
N THR A 40 26.03 -50.00 -14.91
CA THR A 40 27.12 -49.75 -15.88
C THR A 40 26.64 -49.63 -17.32
N ASN A 41 25.50 -50.24 -17.66
CA ASN A 41 24.93 -50.20 -19.02
C ASN A 41 24.01 -49.00 -19.27
N LEU A 42 23.96 -48.02 -18.36
CA LEU A 42 23.21 -46.79 -18.57
C LEU A 42 23.81 -45.97 -19.72
N PRO A 43 22.99 -45.19 -20.44
CA PRO A 43 23.47 -44.37 -21.56
C PRO A 43 24.52 -43.35 -21.10
N PRO A 44 25.40 -42.86 -22.01
CA PRO A 44 26.45 -41.89 -21.67
C PRO A 44 25.94 -40.61 -20.99
N SER A 45 24.67 -40.28 -21.18
CA SER A 45 23.99 -39.14 -20.56
C SER A 45 23.66 -39.33 -19.07
N ALA A 46 23.73 -40.54 -18.54
CA ALA A 46 23.49 -40.87 -17.13
C ALA A 46 24.51 -41.90 -16.64
N GLN A 47 25.61 -41.44 -16.04
CA GLN A 47 26.67 -42.31 -15.55
C GLN A 47 26.54 -42.49 -14.03
N VAL A 48 26.59 -43.74 -13.57
CA VAL A 48 26.52 -44.06 -12.14
C VAL A 48 27.81 -44.77 -11.70
N LYS A 49 28.43 -44.27 -10.64
CA LYS A 49 29.63 -44.83 -10.02
C LYS A 49 29.38 -45.07 -8.54
N PHE A 50 29.99 -46.10 -7.97
CA PHE A 50 29.94 -46.41 -6.54
C PHE A 50 31.15 -47.26 -6.16
N SER A 51 31.61 -47.18 -4.90
CA SER A 51 32.79 -47.93 -4.44
C SER A 51 32.44 -49.37 -4.06
N ALA A 52 31.29 -49.57 -3.41
CA ALA A 52 30.80 -50.89 -3.03
C ALA A 52 29.28 -50.98 -3.17
N VAL A 53 28.79 -52.20 -3.41
CA VAL A 53 27.37 -52.56 -3.35
C VAL A 53 27.20 -53.72 -2.38
N ARG A 54 26.33 -53.54 -1.40
CA ARG A 54 25.99 -54.54 -0.39
C ARG A 54 24.52 -54.88 -0.54
N SER A 55 24.18 -56.15 -0.45
CA SER A 55 22.80 -56.62 -0.41
C SER A 55 22.61 -57.50 0.80
N SER A 56 21.39 -57.51 1.32
CA SER A 56 20.95 -58.40 2.37
C SER A 56 19.55 -58.87 2.01
N LEU A 57 19.45 -60.16 1.69
CA LEU A 57 18.18 -60.82 1.38
C LEU A 57 17.28 -60.87 2.62
N PHE A 58 17.85 -61.07 3.81
CA PHE A 58 17.10 -61.15 5.07
C PHE A 58 16.40 -59.83 5.43
N SER A 59 17.15 -58.71 5.38
CA SER A 59 16.57 -57.37 5.61
C SER A 59 15.95 -56.76 4.36
N SER A 60 15.90 -57.50 3.24
CA SER A 60 15.38 -57.04 1.95
C SER A 60 15.93 -55.67 1.54
N SER A 61 17.26 -55.51 1.56
CA SER A 61 17.90 -54.21 1.38
C SER A 61 19.14 -54.26 0.48
N VAL A 62 19.40 -53.15 -0.20
CA VAL A 62 20.63 -52.89 -0.97
C VAL A 62 21.20 -51.56 -0.53
N SER A 63 22.51 -51.47 -0.34
CA SER A 63 23.20 -50.20 -0.10
C SER A 63 24.41 -50.02 -1.01
N PHE A 64 24.66 -48.77 -1.37
CA PHE A 64 25.80 -48.31 -2.14
C PHE A 64 26.64 -47.37 -1.28
N ASP A 65 27.94 -47.61 -1.27
CA ASP A 65 28.92 -46.73 -0.63
C ASP A 65 29.47 -45.77 -1.71
N SER A 66 29.62 -44.48 -1.37
CA SER A 66 30.13 -43.43 -2.27
C SER A 66 29.43 -43.35 -3.64
N LEU A 67 28.09 -43.27 -3.64
CA LEU A 67 27.29 -43.20 -4.86
C LEU A 67 27.49 -41.85 -5.56
N GLU A 68 27.90 -41.86 -6.83
CA GLU A 68 28.01 -40.69 -7.69
C GLU A 68 27.19 -40.89 -8.96
N ILE A 69 26.26 -39.96 -9.23
CA ILE A 69 25.43 -39.93 -10.43
C ILE A 69 25.80 -38.67 -11.21
N ASN A 70 26.25 -38.84 -12.45
CA ASN A 70 26.55 -37.75 -13.37
C ASN A 70 25.51 -37.73 -14.50
N PHE A 71 24.83 -36.60 -14.65
CA PHE A 71 23.86 -36.38 -15.72
C PHE A 71 24.40 -35.37 -16.73
N VAL A 72 24.65 -35.83 -17.96
CA VAL A 72 25.24 -35.08 -19.07
C VAL A 72 24.27 -35.11 -20.26
N PRO A 73 23.30 -34.19 -20.33
CA PRO A 73 22.24 -34.29 -21.33
C PRO A 73 22.76 -34.10 -22.77
N TYR A 74 23.75 -33.22 -22.99
CA TYR A 74 24.24 -32.89 -24.32
C TYR A 74 25.63 -33.49 -24.56
N SER A 75 25.73 -34.45 -25.48
CA SER A 75 26.98 -35.19 -25.77
C SER A 75 28.14 -34.30 -26.26
N GLY A 76 27.85 -33.16 -26.89
CA GLY A 76 28.84 -32.17 -27.34
C GLY A 76 29.22 -31.08 -26.31
N LEU A 77 28.60 -31.07 -25.13
CA LEU A 77 28.85 -30.08 -24.06
C LEU A 77 29.13 -30.80 -22.73
N GLN A 78 30.16 -31.64 -22.69
CA GLN A 78 30.49 -32.46 -21.51
C GLN A 78 30.74 -31.65 -20.22
N GLU A 79 31.07 -30.36 -20.35
CA GLU A 79 31.31 -29.48 -19.22
C GLU A 79 30.03 -29.16 -18.42
N ASN A 80 28.87 -29.12 -19.10
CA ASN A 80 27.57 -28.82 -18.51
C ASN A 80 26.90 -30.10 -18.02
N ARG A 81 26.99 -30.34 -16.70
CA ARG A 81 26.48 -31.58 -16.08
C ARG A 81 25.95 -31.37 -14.67
N HIS A 82 24.91 -32.11 -14.31
CA HIS A 82 24.52 -32.27 -12.90
C HIS A 82 25.31 -33.41 -12.26
N VAL A 83 25.79 -33.21 -11.05
CA VAL A 83 26.54 -34.22 -10.29
C VAL A 83 25.85 -34.43 -8.95
N PHE A 84 25.52 -35.66 -8.61
CA PHE A 84 24.90 -36.03 -7.35
C PHE A 84 25.79 -37.04 -6.63
N LYS A 85 26.38 -36.65 -5.51
CA LYS A 85 27.24 -37.52 -4.70
C LYS A 85 26.58 -37.80 -3.36
N PHE A 86 26.64 -39.03 -2.89
CA PHE A 86 26.11 -39.45 -1.59
C PHE A 86 27.11 -40.40 -0.93
N SER A 87 27.43 -40.16 0.34
CA SER A 87 28.32 -41.06 1.10
C SER A 87 27.71 -42.45 1.23
N ARG A 88 26.39 -42.51 1.40
CA ARG A 88 25.63 -43.75 1.46
C ARG A 88 24.28 -43.59 0.78
N ALA A 89 23.92 -44.57 -0.04
CA ALA A 89 22.58 -44.72 -0.58
C ALA A 89 22.04 -46.08 -0.16
N SER A 90 20.84 -46.17 0.39
CA SER A 90 20.26 -47.43 0.84
C SER A 90 18.80 -47.56 0.45
N LEU A 91 18.48 -48.66 -0.22
CA LEU A 91 17.15 -49.05 -0.60
C LEU A 91 16.72 -50.20 0.32
N GLN A 92 15.58 -50.04 0.99
CA GLN A 92 15.08 -50.96 2.02
C GLN A 92 13.70 -51.49 1.63
N ARG A 93 13.36 -52.69 2.12
CA ARG A 93 12.12 -53.41 1.79
C ARG A 93 11.94 -53.58 0.27
N ILE A 94 13.01 -54.00 -0.40
CA ILE A 94 13.03 -54.23 -1.84
C ILE A 94 12.34 -55.56 -2.15
N SER A 95 11.47 -55.58 -3.14
CA SER A 95 11.02 -56.83 -3.73
C SER A 95 12.06 -57.37 -4.72
N PHE A 96 12.97 -58.22 -4.24
CA PHE A 96 13.98 -58.85 -5.10
C PHE A 96 13.35 -59.75 -6.17
N TYR A 97 12.20 -60.35 -5.90
CA TYR A 97 11.45 -61.15 -6.87
C TYR A 97 10.98 -60.30 -8.06
N GLU A 98 10.35 -59.15 -7.81
CA GLU A 98 9.92 -58.21 -8.85
C GLU A 98 11.11 -57.65 -9.65
N PHE A 99 12.22 -57.35 -8.95
CA PHE A 99 13.45 -56.86 -9.57
C PHE A 99 14.10 -57.91 -10.49
N LEU A 100 14.20 -59.17 -10.03
CA LEU A 100 14.88 -60.22 -10.76
C LEU A 100 14.05 -60.73 -11.95
N PHE A 101 12.74 -60.94 -11.78
CA PHE A 101 11.92 -61.67 -12.75
C PHE A 101 10.98 -60.78 -13.57
N HIS A 102 10.54 -59.64 -13.03
CA HIS A 102 9.53 -58.78 -13.67
C HIS A 102 10.07 -57.45 -14.21
N LYS A 103 11.36 -57.15 -13.96
CA LYS A 103 11.99 -55.85 -14.29
C LYS A 103 11.24 -54.67 -13.63
N LYS A 104 10.70 -54.85 -12.42
CA LYS A 104 10.05 -53.78 -11.66
C LYS A 104 10.89 -53.45 -10.43
N LEU A 105 11.09 -52.16 -10.14
CA LEU A 105 11.73 -51.74 -8.89
C LEU A 105 10.66 -51.34 -7.89
N VAL A 106 10.38 -52.21 -6.94
CA VAL A 106 9.45 -51.95 -5.83
C VAL A 106 10.23 -51.93 -4.53
N ALA A 107 10.16 -50.82 -3.80
CA ALA A 107 10.85 -50.66 -2.52
C ALA A 107 10.06 -49.83 -1.52
N GLY A 108 10.30 -50.08 -0.22
CA GLY A 108 9.75 -49.25 0.84
C GLY A 108 10.43 -47.89 0.90
N ASN A 109 11.70 -47.86 1.25
CA ASN A 109 12.42 -46.62 1.52
C ASN A 109 13.71 -46.54 0.70
N PHE A 110 13.96 -45.38 0.10
CA PHE A 110 15.26 -45.03 -0.48
C PHE A 110 15.86 -43.87 0.31
N LEU A 111 16.94 -44.14 1.04
CA LEU A 111 17.64 -43.15 1.86
C LEU A 111 18.98 -42.79 1.22
N LEU A 112 19.20 -41.49 1.03
CA LEU A 112 20.40 -40.88 0.48
C LEU A 112 21.01 -39.98 1.57
N GLU A 113 22.20 -40.31 2.05
CA GLU A 113 22.86 -39.63 3.17
C GLU A 113 24.09 -38.84 2.72
N ASP A 114 24.30 -37.69 3.38
CA ASP A 114 25.46 -36.82 3.21
C ASP A 114 25.65 -36.43 1.74
N GLY A 115 24.56 -35.89 1.17
CA GLY A 115 24.49 -35.53 -0.24
C GLY A 115 25.32 -34.29 -0.58
N ASN A 116 26.07 -34.35 -1.66
CA ASN A 116 26.68 -33.19 -2.31
C ASN A 116 26.18 -33.13 -3.76
N ILE A 117 25.25 -32.22 -3.99
CA ILE A 117 24.59 -32.02 -5.29
C ILE A 117 25.18 -30.79 -5.94
N GLN A 118 25.64 -30.91 -7.18
CA GLN A 118 26.12 -29.81 -8.00
C GLN A 118 25.20 -29.68 -9.22
N LEU A 119 24.45 -28.59 -9.26
CA LEU A 119 23.53 -28.27 -10.34
C LEU A 119 24.20 -27.30 -11.32
N ASP A 120 24.21 -27.62 -12.60
CA ASP A 120 24.73 -26.72 -13.62
C ASP A 120 23.73 -25.59 -13.95
N GLN A 121 24.19 -24.35 -13.92
CA GLN A 121 23.35 -23.18 -14.15
C GLN A 121 22.82 -23.10 -15.59
N PHE A 122 23.62 -23.48 -16.59
CA PHE A 122 23.19 -23.50 -17.98
C PHE A 122 22.05 -24.50 -18.17
N LEU A 123 22.17 -25.70 -17.59
CA LEU A 123 21.11 -26.71 -17.64
C LEU A 123 19.84 -26.27 -16.92
N MET A 124 19.95 -25.60 -15.77
CA MET A 124 18.80 -25.06 -15.00
C MET A 124 18.04 -23.97 -15.75
N ASN A 125 18.74 -23.11 -16.49
CA ASN A 125 18.13 -21.98 -17.21
C ASN A 125 17.54 -22.37 -18.57
N LYS A 126 18.01 -23.48 -19.17
CA LYS A 126 17.64 -23.88 -20.52
C LYS A 126 16.31 -24.62 -20.54
N LYS A 127 15.22 -23.88 -20.83
CA LYS A 127 13.86 -24.41 -21.01
C LYS A 127 13.61 -25.00 -22.41
N ASP A 128 14.55 -25.75 -22.99
CA ASP A 128 14.39 -26.27 -24.35
C ASP A 128 13.69 -27.64 -24.41
N SER A 129 12.99 -27.91 -25.51
CA SER A 129 12.31 -29.18 -25.78
C SER A 129 13.29 -30.36 -25.88
N LEU A 130 14.57 -30.07 -26.11
CA LEU A 130 15.63 -31.07 -26.29
C LEU A 130 15.97 -31.78 -24.98
N GLN A 131 16.04 -31.08 -23.83
CA GLN A 131 16.23 -31.77 -22.54
C GLN A 131 15.11 -32.78 -22.26
N ALA A 132 13.85 -32.40 -22.55
CA ALA A 132 12.70 -33.27 -22.37
C ALA A 132 12.75 -34.49 -23.31
N GLU A 133 13.19 -34.32 -24.55
CA GLU A 133 13.43 -35.44 -25.48
C GLU A 133 14.57 -36.35 -25.04
N ILE A 134 15.65 -35.79 -24.48
CA ILE A 134 16.79 -36.57 -24.00
C ILE A 134 16.37 -37.41 -22.79
N ILE A 135 15.61 -36.85 -21.85
CA ILE A 135 15.05 -37.59 -20.70
C ILE A 135 14.15 -38.73 -21.18
N LYS A 136 13.33 -38.52 -22.22
CA LYS A 136 12.53 -39.59 -22.85
C LYS A 136 13.38 -40.69 -23.50
N LYS A 137 14.58 -40.34 -23.99
CA LYS A 137 15.51 -41.28 -24.65
C LYS A 137 16.36 -42.09 -23.65
N ILE A 138 16.36 -41.75 -22.35
CA ILE A 138 17.06 -42.53 -21.32
C ILE A 138 16.32 -43.86 -21.14
N LYS A 139 16.92 -44.94 -21.67
CA LYS A 139 16.42 -46.30 -21.46
C LYS A 139 16.66 -46.71 -20.00
N TRP A 140 15.62 -46.62 -19.18
CA TRP A 140 15.65 -47.05 -17.78
C TRP A 140 15.68 -48.60 -17.68
N PRO A 141 16.41 -49.20 -16.72
CA PRO A 141 16.54 -50.67 -16.61
C PRO A 141 15.26 -51.39 -16.13
N PHE A 142 14.22 -50.64 -15.73
CA PHE A 142 12.96 -51.16 -15.18
C PHE A 142 11.77 -50.72 -16.03
N LYS A 143 10.73 -51.57 -16.08
CA LYS A 143 9.43 -51.25 -16.68
C LYS A 143 8.66 -50.26 -15.82
N THR A 144 8.68 -50.47 -14.49
CA THR A 144 8.03 -49.61 -13.51
C THR A 144 8.96 -49.37 -12.32
N LEU A 145 8.79 -48.22 -11.67
CA LEU A 145 9.41 -47.87 -10.40
C LEU A 145 8.31 -47.46 -9.43
N ASP A 146 8.33 -48.04 -8.23
CA ASP A 146 7.42 -47.69 -7.12
C ASP A 146 8.22 -47.71 -5.81
N ILE A 147 8.42 -46.53 -5.24
CA ILE A 147 9.16 -46.35 -4.00
C ILE A 147 8.29 -45.58 -3.01
N ASN A 148 7.94 -46.19 -1.88
CA ASN A 148 7.02 -45.56 -0.91
C ASN A 148 7.59 -44.28 -0.29
N SER A 149 8.90 -44.18 -0.09
CA SER A 149 9.54 -42.98 0.43
C SER A 149 10.95 -42.81 -0.13
N ILE A 150 11.28 -41.64 -0.63
CA ILE A 150 12.66 -41.22 -0.94
C ILE A 150 13.06 -40.12 0.05
N GLN A 151 14.20 -40.27 0.72
CA GLN A 151 14.71 -39.30 1.70
C GLN A 151 16.14 -38.91 1.35
N LEU A 152 16.38 -37.62 1.26
CA LEU A 152 17.69 -36.96 1.20
C LEU A 152 17.97 -36.38 2.59
N ARG A 153 19.09 -36.75 3.19
CA ARG A 153 19.52 -36.25 4.51
C ARG A 153 20.87 -35.57 4.44
N ARG A 154 21.03 -34.49 5.20
CA ARG A 154 22.27 -33.70 5.32
C ARG A 154 22.83 -33.35 3.95
N THR A 155 21.96 -32.92 3.05
CA THR A 155 22.32 -32.63 1.66
C THR A 155 22.76 -31.18 1.52
N VAL A 156 23.84 -30.95 0.77
CA VAL A 156 24.33 -29.64 0.39
C VAL A 156 24.21 -29.51 -1.12
N VAL A 157 23.60 -28.41 -1.57
CA VAL A 157 23.36 -28.15 -2.99
C VAL A 157 24.16 -26.92 -3.42
N PHE A 158 24.98 -27.10 -4.45
CA PHE A 158 25.76 -26.07 -5.10
C PHE A 158 25.23 -25.81 -6.51
N LEU A 159 25.22 -24.55 -6.93
CA LEU A 159 25.04 -24.13 -8.32
C LEU A 159 26.43 -23.91 -8.93
N ARG A 160 26.74 -24.68 -9.96
CA ARG A 160 27.97 -24.59 -10.74
C ARG A 160 27.78 -23.59 -11.87
N THR A 161 28.64 -22.58 -11.89
CA THR A 161 28.80 -21.62 -12.99
C THR A 161 30.12 -21.87 -13.69
N GLN A 162 30.39 -21.17 -14.80
CA GLN A 162 31.67 -21.28 -15.51
C GLN A 162 32.87 -20.87 -14.64
N SER A 163 32.67 -20.03 -13.61
CA SER A 163 33.73 -19.43 -12.80
C SER A 163 33.72 -19.80 -11.33
N SER A 164 32.65 -20.41 -10.79
CA SER A 164 32.55 -20.72 -9.36
C SER A 164 31.48 -21.77 -9.03
N ASN A 165 31.56 -22.35 -7.83
CA ASN A 165 30.48 -23.12 -7.22
C ASN A 165 29.86 -22.30 -6.09
N GLN A 166 28.60 -21.91 -6.24
CA GLN A 166 27.86 -21.15 -5.24
C GLN A 166 26.97 -22.11 -4.42
N LEU A 167 27.04 -22.06 -3.09
CA LEU A 167 26.07 -22.75 -2.23
C LEU A 167 24.67 -22.15 -2.45
N ILE A 168 23.68 -22.98 -2.74
CA ILE A 168 22.30 -22.53 -2.96
C ILE A 168 21.28 -23.06 -1.96
N ALA A 169 21.56 -24.16 -1.26
CA ALA A 169 20.72 -24.69 -0.18
C ALA A 169 21.45 -25.78 0.61
N ARG A 170 21.02 -26.01 1.85
CA ARG A 170 21.39 -27.16 2.69
C ARG A 170 20.13 -27.77 3.29
N GLY A 171 20.16 -29.05 3.64
CA GLY A 171 19.13 -29.66 4.47
C GLY A 171 18.59 -30.98 3.94
N ASP A 172 17.35 -31.25 4.31
CA ASP A 172 16.68 -32.53 4.12
C ASP A 172 15.49 -32.39 3.16
N ALA A 173 15.26 -33.41 2.36
CA ALA A 173 14.11 -33.48 1.47
C ALA A 173 13.53 -34.90 1.45
N GLY A 174 12.21 -34.99 1.42
CA GLY A 174 11.48 -36.24 1.41
C GLY A 174 10.38 -36.23 0.36
N LEU A 175 10.26 -37.30 -0.42
CA LEU A 175 9.15 -37.54 -1.33
C LEU A 175 8.44 -38.83 -0.90
N GLY A 176 7.11 -38.78 -0.83
CA GLY A 176 6.29 -39.96 -0.55
C GLY A 176 5.64 -40.51 -1.81
N ARG A 177 5.65 -41.85 -1.93
CA ARG A 177 5.11 -42.66 -3.03
C ARG A 177 5.52 -42.13 -4.39
N VAL A 178 6.78 -42.36 -4.74
CA VAL A 178 7.35 -41.99 -6.03
C VAL A 178 7.11 -43.11 -7.03
N THR A 179 6.36 -42.82 -8.10
CA THR A 179 6.06 -43.80 -9.14
C THR A 179 6.50 -43.35 -10.53
N VAL A 180 6.94 -44.31 -11.34
CA VAL A 180 7.18 -44.17 -12.77
C VAL A 180 6.55 -45.39 -13.45
N ASP A 181 5.41 -45.19 -14.10
CA ASP A 181 4.64 -46.29 -14.72
C ASP A 181 5.16 -46.66 -16.12
N THR A 182 5.78 -45.70 -16.81
CA THR A 182 6.37 -45.89 -18.13
C THR A 182 7.75 -45.25 -18.20
N PRO A 183 8.77 -45.93 -18.78
CA PRO A 183 10.08 -45.31 -18.99
C PRO A 183 9.96 -44.01 -19.79
N GLY A 184 10.60 -42.93 -19.32
CA GLY A 184 10.61 -41.63 -19.99
C GLY A 184 9.44 -40.71 -19.64
N THR A 185 8.46 -41.13 -18.83
CA THR A 185 7.47 -40.19 -18.25
C THR A 185 8.01 -39.53 -16.99
N ARG A 186 7.43 -38.36 -16.64
CA ARG A 186 7.79 -37.65 -15.41
C ARG A 186 7.40 -38.49 -14.19
N PRO A 187 8.27 -38.62 -13.18
CA PRO A 187 7.91 -39.29 -11.94
C PRO A 187 6.76 -38.54 -11.26
N SER A 188 5.81 -39.29 -10.73
CA SER A 188 4.74 -38.76 -9.89
C SER A 188 5.09 -38.98 -8.41
N PHE A 189 4.61 -38.12 -7.54
CA PHE A 189 4.74 -38.27 -6.09
C PHE A 189 3.49 -37.79 -5.38
N SER A 190 3.18 -38.42 -4.24
CA SER A 190 1.97 -38.12 -3.44
C SER A 190 2.20 -37.06 -2.36
N SER A 191 3.45 -36.90 -1.92
CA SER A 191 3.79 -35.93 -0.86
C SER A 191 5.22 -35.47 -0.97
N ILE A 192 5.48 -34.28 -0.42
CA ILE A 192 6.79 -33.65 -0.35
C ILE A 192 6.97 -33.01 1.02
N ASN A 193 8.13 -33.25 1.62
CA ASN A 193 8.59 -32.60 2.84
C ASN A 193 9.96 -32.00 2.59
N LEU A 194 10.15 -30.74 2.97
CA LEU A 194 11.42 -30.03 2.83
C LEU A 194 11.77 -29.38 4.16
N HIS A 195 13.03 -29.51 4.56
CA HIS A 195 13.63 -28.71 5.62
C HIS A 195 14.95 -28.18 5.08
N LEU A 196 14.92 -26.96 4.56
CA LEU A 196 16.05 -26.37 3.86
C LEU A 196 16.54 -25.13 4.61
N ALA A 197 17.84 -24.95 4.67
CA ALA A 197 18.51 -23.80 5.27
C ALA A 197 19.47 -23.14 4.27
N ASP A 198 19.82 -21.89 4.54
CA ASP A 198 20.79 -21.09 3.78
C ASP A 198 20.49 -21.04 2.27
N ILE A 199 19.21 -20.92 1.91
CA ILE A 199 18.81 -20.87 0.52
C ILE A 199 19.20 -19.52 -0.06
N ASN A 200 20.08 -19.51 -1.06
CA ASN A 200 20.51 -18.29 -1.73
C ASN A 200 20.53 -18.53 -3.25
N TYR A 201 19.64 -17.86 -3.97
CA TYR A 201 19.52 -18.04 -5.42
C TYR A 201 19.47 -16.70 -6.15
N LYS A 202 20.29 -16.58 -7.20
CA LYS A 202 20.41 -15.38 -8.02
C LYS A 202 19.65 -15.55 -9.33
N PHE A 203 18.57 -14.79 -9.48
CA PHE A 203 17.90 -14.54 -10.75
C PHE A 203 18.59 -13.38 -11.49
N PRO A 204 18.32 -13.16 -12.80
CA PRO A 204 18.92 -12.05 -13.55
C PRO A 204 18.69 -10.66 -12.93
N GLN A 205 17.57 -10.45 -12.21
CA GLN A 205 17.19 -9.16 -11.65
C GLN A 205 17.25 -9.10 -10.11
N TYR A 206 17.22 -10.26 -9.43
CA TYR A 206 17.06 -10.35 -7.99
C TYR A 206 17.88 -11.48 -7.39
N GLU A 207 18.31 -11.29 -6.16
CA GLU A 207 18.80 -12.33 -5.27
C GLU A 207 17.74 -12.64 -4.22
N ILE A 208 17.40 -13.93 -4.10
CA ILE A 208 16.56 -14.44 -3.01
C ILE A 208 17.47 -15.05 -1.97
N GLY A 209 17.29 -14.62 -0.72
CA GLY A 209 17.85 -15.30 0.45
C GLY A 209 16.72 -15.77 1.37
N ILE A 210 16.76 -17.03 1.80
CA ILE A 210 15.89 -17.59 2.83
C ILE A 210 16.78 -18.29 3.84
N LYS A 211 16.63 -17.97 5.13
CA LYS A 211 17.43 -18.61 6.18
C LYS A 211 16.96 -20.03 6.43
N GLU A 212 15.65 -20.23 6.49
CA GLU A 212 15.04 -21.54 6.72
C GLU A 212 13.70 -21.64 5.98
N LEU A 213 13.46 -22.79 5.35
CA LEU A 213 12.22 -23.16 4.68
C LEU A 213 11.80 -24.53 5.20
N GLU A 214 10.63 -24.58 5.82
CA GLU A 214 9.95 -25.82 6.15
C GLU A 214 8.70 -25.95 5.30
N LEU A 215 8.55 -27.09 4.63
CA LEU A 215 7.36 -27.41 3.85
C LEU A 215 6.95 -28.84 4.16
N SER A 216 5.65 -29.06 4.39
CA SER A 216 5.08 -30.40 4.51
C SER A 216 3.74 -30.44 3.83
N SER A 217 3.64 -31.20 2.74
CA SER A 217 2.35 -31.42 2.06
C SER A 217 1.39 -32.23 2.92
N GLY A 218 1.88 -33.15 3.75
CA GLY A 218 1.07 -33.97 4.66
C GLY A 218 0.45 -33.17 5.81
N ARG A 219 1.24 -32.27 6.41
CA ARG A 219 0.72 -31.34 7.43
C ARG A 219 0.01 -30.11 6.84
N ARG A 220 0.12 -29.92 5.51
CA ARG A 220 -0.39 -28.75 4.78
C ARG A 220 0.16 -27.44 5.36
N THR A 221 1.46 -27.40 5.61
CA THR A 221 2.16 -26.24 6.18
C THR A 221 3.34 -25.82 5.32
N LEU A 222 3.57 -24.50 5.25
CA LEU A 222 4.77 -23.90 4.69
C LEU A 222 5.21 -22.76 5.63
N SER A 223 6.45 -22.80 6.08
CA SER A 223 7.08 -21.77 6.90
C SER A 223 8.37 -21.30 6.24
N ILE A 224 8.58 -19.99 6.22
CA ILE A 224 9.80 -19.35 5.75
C ILE A 224 10.30 -18.40 6.84
N ASP A 225 11.52 -18.62 7.32
CA ASP A 225 12.26 -17.67 8.16
C ASP A 225 13.15 -16.78 7.27
N SER A 226 13.01 -15.48 7.48
CA SER A 226 13.90 -14.45 6.95
C SER A 226 14.04 -14.48 5.43
N PHE A 227 12.92 -14.29 4.73
CA PHE A 227 12.93 -14.07 3.29
C PHE A 227 13.46 -12.68 2.94
N ARG A 228 14.43 -12.63 2.03
CA ARG A 228 15.02 -11.41 1.49
C ARG A 228 14.93 -11.47 -0.03
N LEU A 229 14.35 -10.43 -0.62
CA LEU A 229 14.37 -10.17 -2.04
C LEU A 229 15.19 -8.91 -2.27
N ILE A 230 16.42 -9.10 -2.75
CA ILE A 230 17.40 -8.04 -2.95
C ILE A 230 17.51 -7.78 -4.46
N PRO A 231 17.22 -6.57 -4.94
CA PRO A 231 17.42 -6.26 -6.35
C PRO A 231 18.91 -6.16 -6.70
N LEU A 232 19.29 -6.70 -7.86
CA LEU A 232 20.66 -6.62 -8.38
C LEU A 232 20.90 -5.36 -9.24
N ILE A 233 19.83 -4.65 -9.61
CA ILE A 233 19.84 -3.41 -10.38
C ILE A 233 19.23 -2.30 -9.52
N GLN A 234 19.78 -1.10 -9.58
CA GLN A 234 19.22 0.06 -8.87
C GLN A 234 17.77 0.33 -9.33
N ASN A 235 16.95 0.92 -8.44
CA ASN A 235 15.55 1.32 -8.67
C ASN A 235 14.49 0.21 -8.67
N TYR A 236 14.86 -1.03 -8.37
CA TYR A 236 13.88 -2.08 -8.12
C TYR A 236 13.42 -2.10 -6.66
N SER A 237 12.22 -2.64 -6.43
CA SER A 237 11.65 -2.77 -5.09
C SER A 237 12.38 -3.85 -4.30
N GLN A 238 12.57 -3.62 -3.00
CA GLN A 238 13.15 -4.59 -2.07
C GLN A 238 12.11 -5.02 -1.06
N ALA A 239 12.18 -6.29 -0.68
CA ALA A 239 11.32 -6.84 0.36
C ALA A 239 12.14 -7.69 1.32
N LYS A 240 11.93 -7.45 2.62
CA LYS A 240 12.38 -8.33 3.69
C LYS A 240 11.16 -8.78 4.46
N ILE A 241 10.99 -10.08 4.64
CA ILE A 241 9.91 -10.67 5.42
C ILE A 241 10.57 -11.49 6.53
N CYS A 242 10.32 -11.13 7.79
CA CYS A 242 10.92 -11.84 8.92
C CYS A 242 10.38 -13.27 9.03
N SER A 243 9.08 -13.46 8.88
CA SER A 243 8.51 -14.81 8.77
C SER A 243 7.27 -14.82 7.89
N LEU A 244 7.14 -15.86 7.07
CA LEU A 244 5.93 -16.18 6.33
C LEU A 244 5.46 -17.58 6.73
N ASN A 245 4.22 -17.66 7.23
CA ASN A 245 3.60 -18.92 7.63
C ASN A 245 2.32 -19.14 6.83
N MET A 246 2.16 -20.34 6.26
CA MET A 246 0.96 -20.78 5.56
C MET A 246 0.43 -22.05 6.22
N ILE A 247 -0.85 -22.03 6.55
CA ILE A 247 -1.59 -23.15 7.17
C ILE A 247 -2.68 -23.58 6.21
N GLY A 248 -2.87 -24.90 6.08
CA GLY A 248 -3.82 -25.48 5.14
C GLY A 248 -3.40 -25.30 3.68
N VAL A 249 -2.11 -25.13 3.39
CA VAL A 249 -1.61 -24.91 2.03
C VAL A 249 -1.74 -26.18 1.19
N ASP A 250 -2.26 -26.04 -0.03
CA ASP A 250 -2.26 -27.12 -1.03
C ASP A 250 -0.96 -27.07 -1.84
N VAL A 251 0.04 -27.81 -1.37
CA VAL A 251 1.35 -27.86 -2.01
C VAL A 251 1.30 -28.46 -3.41
N MET A 252 0.41 -29.44 -3.65
CA MET A 252 0.36 -30.11 -4.95
C MET A 252 -0.22 -29.19 -6.02
N LYS A 253 -1.25 -28.41 -5.70
CA LYS A 253 -1.74 -27.36 -6.60
C LYS A 253 -0.73 -26.26 -6.83
N LEU A 254 0.01 -25.85 -5.79
CA LEU A 254 1.08 -24.86 -5.95
C LEU A 254 2.15 -25.33 -6.95
N LEU A 255 2.59 -26.59 -6.85
CA LEU A 255 3.65 -27.14 -7.71
C LEU A 255 3.16 -27.47 -9.13
N ASN A 256 1.95 -28.02 -9.26
CA ASN A 256 1.45 -28.54 -10.55
C ASN A 256 0.64 -27.52 -11.35
N GLU A 257 -0.15 -26.69 -10.66
CA GLU A 257 -1.11 -25.76 -11.28
C GLU A 257 -0.67 -24.30 -11.20
N GLN A 258 0.32 -23.99 -10.35
CA GLN A 258 0.78 -22.64 -10.01
C GLN A 258 -0.30 -21.81 -9.29
N GLU A 259 -1.14 -22.50 -8.52
CA GLU A 259 -2.19 -21.90 -7.70
C GLU A 259 -1.84 -22.00 -6.22
N LEU A 260 -1.78 -20.86 -5.53
CA LEU A 260 -1.56 -20.82 -4.09
C LEU A 260 -2.91 -20.81 -3.37
N LEU A 261 -3.31 -21.97 -2.85
CA LEU A 261 -4.50 -22.10 -1.99
C LEU A 261 -4.07 -22.38 -0.55
N ALA A 262 -4.56 -21.60 0.41
CA ALA A 262 -4.28 -21.79 1.82
C ALA A 262 -5.50 -21.43 2.70
N GLU A 263 -5.60 -22.02 3.89
CA GLU A 263 -6.59 -21.59 4.88
C GLU A 263 -6.14 -20.28 5.53
N LYS A 264 -4.86 -20.16 5.86
CA LYS A 264 -4.31 -18.96 6.48
C LYS A 264 -2.91 -18.66 5.95
N ILE A 265 -2.66 -17.41 5.60
CA ILE A 265 -1.33 -16.88 5.26
C ILE A 265 -1.02 -15.75 6.23
N ILE A 266 0.15 -15.79 6.88
CA ILE A 266 0.59 -14.81 7.87
C ILE A 266 1.98 -14.30 7.46
N LEU A 267 2.10 -13.00 7.31
CA LEU A 267 3.34 -12.27 7.12
C LEU A 267 3.64 -11.47 8.39
N HIS A 268 4.77 -11.71 9.03
CA HIS A 268 5.16 -10.99 10.24
C HIS A 268 6.49 -10.25 10.03
N GLY A 269 6.54 -9.00 10.53
CA GLY A 269 7.76 -8.20 10.57
C GLY A 269 8.31 -7.82 9.19
N SER A 270 7.44 -7.61 8.20
CA SER A 270 7.89 -7.29 6.84
C SER A 270 8.38 -5.85 6.74
N ALA A 271 9.49 -5.62 6.04
CA ALA A 271 9.93 -4.30 5.59
C ALA A 271 9.88 -4.27 4.06
N ILE A 272 8.96 -3.49 3.52
CA ILE A 272 8.69 -3.39 2.08
C ILE A 272 9.02 -1.98 1.64
N ALA A 273 9.99 -1.83 0.74
CA ALA A 273 10.32 -0.55 0.12
C ALA A 273 10.00 -0.61 -1.38
N ILE A 274 9.00 0.17 -1.78
CA ILE A 274 8.51 0.29 -3.15
C ILE A 274 9.13 1.54 -3.76
N ASN A 275 9.93 1.36 -4.81
CA ASN A 275 10.52 2.43 -5.59
C ASN A 275 9.89 2.46 -6.98
N ASP A 276 9.09 3.48 -7.28
CA ASP A 276 8.30 3.55 -8.51
C ASP A 276 8.88 4.60 -9.48
N GLU A 277 9.98 4.26 -10.15
CA GLU A 277 10.43 5.04 -11.33
C GLU A 277 9.87 4.49 -12.65
N ASN A 278 9.42 3.22 -12.65
CA ASN A 278 8.75 2.52 -13.74
C ASN A 278 8.35 1.12 -13.21
N LEU A 279 7.14 0.94 -12.67
CA LEU A 279 6.56 -0.39 -12.40
C LEU A 279 6.38 -1.19 -13.71
N LYS A 280 7.47 -1.63 -14.33
CA LYS A 280 7.49 -2.79 -15.23
C LYS A 280 7.63 -4.04 -14.35
N THR A 281 6.63 -4.33 -13.51
CA THR A 281 6.61 -5.55 -12.70
C THR A 281 6.28 -6.77 -13.54
N LYS A 282 7.28 -7.26 -14.26
CA LYS A 282 7.53 -8.68 -14.52
C LYS A 282 8.98 -8.84 -14.08
N VAL A 283 9.32 -9.43 -12.94
CA VAL A 283 9.21 -10.87 -12.69
C VAL A 283 9.31 -11.07 -11.17
N LEU A 284 8.23 -11.51 -10.52
CA LEU A 284 8.40 -12.26 -9.28
C LEU A 284 8.92 -13.66 -9.64
N PRO A 285 9.63 -14.35 -8.73
CA PRO A 285 10.26 -15.65 -9.03
C PRO A 285 9.27 -16.75 -9.41
N LEU A 286 7.98 -16.56 -9.07
CA LEU A 286 6.91 -17.51 -9.24
C LEU A 286 5.81 -16.88 -10.10
N ASP A 287 5.61 -17.41 -11.30
CA ASP A 287 4.45 -17.12 -12.16
C ASP A 287 3.19 -17.76 -11.54
N LEU A 288 2.66 -17.18 -10.47
CA LEU A 288 1.42 -17.64 -9.83
C LEU A 288 0.21 -17.20 -10.67
N LYS A 289 -0.70 -18.15 -10.95
CA LYS A 289 -1.95 -17.86 -11.66
C LYS A 289 -3.04 -17.33 -10.73
N LYS A 290 -3.02 -17.79 -9.48
CA LYS A 290 -4.07 -17.53 -8.49
C LYS A 290 -3.53 -17.58 -7.08
N ILE A 291 -4.05 -16.70 -6.22
CA ILE A 291 -3.84 -16.75 -4.77
C ILE A 291 -5.20 -16.73 -4.07
N ASN A 292 -5.48 -17.74 -3.27
CA ASN A 292 -6.68 -17.81 -2.44
C ASN A 292 -6.31 -18.10 -0.99
N ALA A 293 -6.84 -17.29 -0.08
CA ALA A 293 -6.67 -17.49 1.35
C ALA A 293 -7.96 -17.19 2.14
N ASN A 294 -8.39 -18.08 3.03
CA ASN A 294 -9.53 -17.77 3.91
C ASN A 294 -9.19 -16.63 4.86
N VAL A 295 -7.93 -16.55 5.31
CA VAL A 295 -7.38 -15.45 6.10
C VAL A 295 -6.00 -15.08 5.58
N PHE A 296 -5.78 -13.82 5.24
CA PHE A 296 -4.46 -13.27 4.92
C PHE A 296 -4.13 -12.16 5.92
N GLN A 297 -3.09 -12.36 6.71
CA GLN A 297 -2.67 -11.46 7.78
C GLN A 297 -1.27 -10.91 7.51
N VAL A 298 -1.13 -9.62 7.77
CA VAL A 298 0.12 -8.87 7.76
C VAL A 298 0.26 -8.25 9.14
N GLU A 299 1.33 -8.57 9.85
CA GLU A 299 1.58 -8.16 11.22
C GLU A 299 2.87 -7.36 11.31
N ASN A 300 2.83 -6.24 12.04
CA ASN A 300 3.96 -5.36 12.33
C ASN A 300 4.84 -5.05 11.09
N SER A 301 4.21 -4.78 9.95
CA SER A 301 4.94 -4.56 8.71
C SER A 301 5.20 -3.08 8.46
N PHE A 302 6.45 -2.71 8.17
CA PHE A 302 6.83 -1.38 7.74
C PHE A 302 6.77 -1.29 6.21
N VAL A 303 5.99 -0.34 5.71
CA VAL A 303 5.85 -0.06 4.27
C VAL A 303 6.40 1.32 4.01
N GLN A 304 7.28 1.43 3.02
CA GLN A 304 7.79 2.69 2.49
C GLN A 304 7.57 2.71 0.97
N TYR A 305 6.93 3.77 0.50
CA TYR A 305 6.79 4.09 -0.91
C TYR A 305 7.61 5.34 -1.21
N SER A 306 8.41 5.30 -2.26
CA SER A 306 9.12 6.46 -2.77
C SER A 306 9.10 6.51 -4.30
N ASP A 307 8.78 7.67 -4.84
CA ASP A 307 9.01 8.04 -6.24
C ASP A 307 9.74 9.41 -6.30
N LYS A 308 9.94 9.97 -7.49
CA LYS A 308 10.60 11.29 -7.67
C LYS A 308 9.90 12.46 -6.95
N ALA A 309 8.67 12.27 -6.51
CA ALA A 309 7.76 13.29 -6.04
C ALA A 309 7.26 13.06 -4.61
N ILE A 310 7.12 11.82 -4.19
CA ILE A 310 6.34 11.41 -3.03
C ILE A 310 7.17 10.42 -2.22
N VAL A 311 7.22 10.67 -0.93
CA VAL A 311 7.66 9.69 0.07
C VAL A 311 6.50 9.44 1.02
N CYS A 312 6.15 8.19 1.23
CA CYS A 312 5.13 7.76 2.18
C CYS A 312 5.69 6.59 3.00
N SER A 313 5.55 6.63 4.32
CA SER A 313 5.92 5.50 5.19
C SER A 313 4.90 5.29 6.30
N PHE A 314 4.67 4.04 6.68
CA PHE A 314 3.79 3.67 7.78
C PHE A 314 4.06 2.25 8.26
N ARG A 315 3.63 1.95 9.50
CA ARG A 315 3.49 0.57 9.97
C ARG A 315 2.07 0.08 9.75
N ALA A 316 1.91 -1.18 9.37
CA ALA A 316 0.65 -1.78 8.99
C ALA A 316 0.41 -3.10 9.72
N ASN A 317 -0.81 -3.26 10.23
CA ASN A 317 -1.41 -4.54 10.54
C ASN A 317 -2.67 -4.67 9.68
N ILE A 318 -2.75 -5.71 8.85
CA ILE A 318 -3.84 -5.88 7.88
C ILE A 318 -4.32 -7.32 7.94
N GLU A 319 -5.63 -7.50 7.95
CA GLU A 319 -6.28 -8.79 7.88
C GLU A 319 -7.37 -8.75 6.81
N PHE A 320 -7.23 -9.62 5.82
CA PHE A 320 -8.26 -9.90 4.84
C PHE A 320 -8.90 -11.26 5.14
N HIS A 321 -10.22 -11.33 5.05
CA HIS A 321 -10.95 -12.60 5.01
C HIS A 321 -11.41 -12.91 3.59
N LYS A 322 -11.31 -14.19 3.20
CA LYS A 322 -11.67 -14.70 1.88
C LYS A 322 -10.96 -13.92 0.76
N LEU A 323 -9.65 -13.77 0.87
CA LEU A 323 -8.83 -13.14 -0.15
C LEU A 323 -8.80 -14.03 -1.40
N ASN A 324 -9.10 -13.43 -2.54
CA ASN A 324 -8.98 -14.06 -3.86
C ASN A 324 -8.31 -13.08 -4.82
N LEU A 325 -7.18 -13.51 -5.38
CA LEU A 325 -6.42 -12.81 -6.40
C LEU A 325 -6.35 -13.72 -7.61
N ASP A 326 -7.17 -13.45 -8.62
CA ASP A 326 -7.03 -14.08 -9.93
C ASP A 326 -5.98 -13.27 -10.72
N LYS A 327 -5.06 -13.89 -11.46
CA LYS A 327 -3.94 -13.16 -12.13
C LYS A 327 -3.31 -12.10 -11.20
N PRO A 328 -2.70 -12.55 -10.08
CA PRO A 328 -2.13 -11.63 -9.10
C PRO A 328 -1.29 -10.56 -9.79
N PHE A 329 -1.30 -9.34 -9.25
CA PHE A 329 -0.62 -8.15 -9.79
C PHE A 329 -1.37 -7.35 -10.89
N HIS A 330 -2.66 -7.62 -11.11
CA HIS A 330 -3.58 -6.72 -11.82
C HIS A 330 -4.57 -6.03 -10.85
N ASP A 331 -4.84 -4.73 -11.07
CA ASP A 331 -5.65 -3.89 -10.17
C ASP A 331 -7.11 -4.36 -10.03
N ASP A 332 -7.69 -4.93 -11.08
CA ASP A 332 -9.11 -5.32 -11.12
C ASP A 332 -9.41 -6.66 -10.46
N ASP A 333 -8.38 -7.49 -10.22
CA ASP A 333 -8.55 -8.87 -9.78
C ASP A 333 -8.35 -9.07 -8.26
N PHE A 334 -8.39 -7.97 -7.50
CA PHE A 334 -8.26 -7.99 -6.04
C PHE A 334 -9.63 -8.09 -5.35
N HIS A 335 -9.97 -9.28 -4.83
CA HIS A 335 -11.25 -9.53 -4.16
C HIS A 335 -11.07 -10.03 -2.73
N PHE A 336 -11.94 -9.58 -1.82
CA PHE A 336 -11.98 -10.02 -0.42
C PHE A 336 -13.38 -9.93 0.15
N GLY A 337 -13.70 -10.79 1.12
CA GLY A 337 -14.97 -10.75 1.85
C GLY A 337 -15.04 -9.65 2.91
N SER A 338 -13.95 -9.43 3.65
CA SER A 338 -13.83 -8.28 4.57
C SER A 338 -12.38 -7.91 4.85
N ILE A 339 -12.13 -6.66 5.22
CA ILE A 339 -10.82 -6.14 5.63
C ILE A 339 -10.91 -5.50 7.03
N ARG A 340 -9.91 -5.79 7.86
CA ARG A 340 -9.57 -5.02 9.06
C ARG A 340 -8.13 -4.55 8.92
N ALA A 341 -7.89 -3.26 9.14
CA ALA A 341 -6.53 -2.72 9.09
C ALA A 341 -6.30 -1.66 10.16
N SER A 342 -5.07 -1.63 10.68
CA SER A 342 -4.54 -0.59 11.55
C SER A 342 -3.21 -0.12 10.98
N LEU A 343 -3.19 1.12 10.48
CA LEU A 343 -1.97 1.80 10.05
C LEU A 343 -1.54 2.76 11.16
N SER A 344 -0.24 2.84 11.44
CA SER A 344 0.29 3.71 12.49
C SER A 344 1.55 4.44 12.05
N GLY A 345 1.71 5.67 12.54
CA GLY A 345 2.88 6.50 12.24
C GLY A 345 3.00 6.84 10.76
N LEU A 346 1.87 7.10 10.08
CA LEU A 346 1.89 7.45 8.67
C LEU A 346 2.57 8.81 8.50
N GLN A 347 3.57 8.85 7.63
CA GLN A 347 4.25 10.06 7.22
C GLN A 347 4.17 10.17 5.71
N TYR A 348 3.65 11.29 5.23
CA TYR A 348 3.55 11.60 3.80
C TYR A 348 4.28 12.91 3.52
N SER A 349 5.11 12.91 2.49
CA SER A 349 5.88 14.06 2.05
C SER A 349 5.87 14.09 0.51
N GLY A 350 5.05 14.96 -0.08
CA GLY A 350 5.02 15.19 -1.54
C GLY A 350 6.03 16.23 -2.03
N LYS A 351 5.97 16.63 -3.30
CA LYS A 351 6.82 17.68 -3.92
C LYS A 351 6.71 19.06 -3.26
N LYS A 352 5.62 19.30 -2.54
CA LYS A 352 5.33 20.59 -1.90
C LYS A 352 6.12 20.74 -0.61
N TYR A 353 6.33 21.96 -0.15
CA TYR A 353 6.96 22.30 1.13
C TYR A 353 6.13 21.95 2.37
N GLN A 354 5.33 20.89 2.32
CA GLN A 354 4.46 20.39 3.38
C GLN A 354 4.66 18.88 3.52
N SER A 355 4.60 18.41 4.75
CA SER A 355 4.42 17.01 5.10
C SER A 355 3.08 16.82 5.82
N THR A 356 2.59 15.60 5.83
CA THR A 356 1.39 15.20 6.56
C THR A 356 1.74 14.01 7.41
N THR A 357 1.35 14.06 8.68
CA THR A 357 1.46 12.92 9.58
C THR A 357 0.06 12.48 10.01
N VAL A 358 -0.13 11.18 10.17
CA VAL A 358 -1.35 10.60 10.76
C VAL A 358 -0.90 9.56 11.77
N GLN A 359 -1.28 9.74 13.05
CA GLN A 359 -0.82 8.85 14.10
C GLN A 359 -1.37 7.43 13.92
N LYS A 360 -2.67 7.31 13.64
CA LYS A 360 -3.34 6.02 13.49
C LYS A 360 -4.48 6.10 12.49
N ILE A 361 -4.63 5.09 11.65
CA ILE A 361 -5.77 4.87 10.78
C ILE A 361 -6.32 3.48 11.06
N GLU A 362 -7.59 3.40 11.46
CA GLU A 362 -8.31 2.16 11.68
C GLU A 362 -9.39 1.98 10.61
N VAL A 363 -9.46 0.77 10.07
CA VAL A 363 -10.40 0.36 9.03
C VAL A 363 -11.06 -0.94 9.47
N ASP A 364 -12.39 -0.98 9.43
CA ASP A 364 -13.16 -2.22 9.61
C ASP A 364 -14.33 -2.21 8.61
N SER A 365 -14.26 -3.08 7.60
CA SER A 365 -15.27 -3.13 6.55
C SER A 365 -16.58 -3.77 6.98
N LYS A 366 -16.58 -4.61 8.02
CA LYS A 366 -17.82 -5.18 8.59
C LYS A 366 -18.60 -4.11 9.36
N LYS A 367 -17.87 -3.22 10.04
CA LYS A 367 -18.46 -2.04 10.71
C LYS A 367 -18.74 -0.88 9.76
N GLU A 368 -18.27 -0.97 8.52
CA GLU A 368 -18.35 0.08 7.50
C GLU A 368 -17.73 1.42 7.98
N THR A 369 -16.61 1.34 8.72
CA THR A 369 -15.99 2.50 9.39
C THR A 369 -14.52 2.66 9.04
N MET A 370 -14.11 3.91 8.87
CA MET A 370 -12.70 4.32 8.82
C MET A 370 -12.48 5.49 9.80
N VAL A 371 -11.43 5.43 10.60
CA VAL A 371 -11.07 6.47 11.57
C VAL A 371 -9.59 6.81 11.44
N ALA A 372 -9.28 8.05 11.08
CA ALA A 372 -7.93 8.59 11.15
C ALA A 372 -7.80 9.50 12.38
N GLN A 373 -6.73 9.36 13.15
CA GLN A 373 -6.51 10.08 14.42
C GLN A 373 -5.24 10.92 14.34
N ASN A 374 -5.29 12.10 14.98
CA ASN A 374 -4.18 13.04 15.14
C ASN A 374 -3.44 13.29 13.83
N ILE A 375 -4.12 13.98 12.93
CA ILE A 375 -3.60 14.37 11.62
C ILE A 375 -2.96 15.74 11.74
N SER A 376 -1.73 15.87 11.27
CA SER A 376 -1.02 17.16 11.23
C SER A 376 -0.54 17.47 9.82
N ILE A 377 -0.78 18.70 9.36
CA ILE A 377 -0.20 19.26 8.15
C ILE A 377 0.91 20.21 8.60
N ILE A 378 2.15 19.88 8.25
CA ILE A 378 3.35 20.52 8.79
C ILE A 378 4.16 21.12 7.63
N PRO A 379 4.29 22.45 7.55
CA PRO A 379 5.19 23.08 6.60
C PRO A 379 6.65 22.76 6.93
N ARG A 380 7.45 22.52 5.88
CA ARG A 380 8.88 22.16 5.99
C ARG A 380 9.83 23.34 5.90
N ILE A 381 9.30 24.54 5.63
CA ILE A 381 10.05 25.79 5.55
C ILE A 381 9.29 26.91 6.27
N GLY A 382 10.00 27.98 6.64
CA GLY A 382 9.40 29.11 7.35
C GLY A 382 8.31 29.83 6.56
N LYS A 383 7.35 30.44 7.25
CA LYS A 383 6.19 31.10 6.62
C LYS A 383 6.55 32.21 5.62
N TYR A 384 7.65 32.93 5.86
CA TYR A 384 8.20 33.94 4.95
C TYR A 384 9.05 33.37 3.81
N GLU A 385 9.61 32.19 4.00
CA GLU A 385 10.54 31.56 3.06
C GLU A 385 9.79 30.96 1.86
N LEU A 386 8.58 30.41 2.10
CA LEU A 386 7.77 29.77 1.07
C LEU A 386 7.56 30.64 -0.17
N GLY A 387 7.08 31.85 0.02
CA GLY A 387 6.85 32.77 -1.10
C GLY A 387 8.15 33.16 -1.78
N ARG A 388 9.22 33.43 -1.02
CA ARG A 388 10.54 33.81 -1.56
C ARG A 388 11.11 32.72 -2.46
N LYS A 389 11.03 31.47 -2.01
CA LYS A 389 11.51 30.30 -2.77
C LYS A 389 10.69 30.02 -4.02
N LEU A 390 9.39 30.32 -3.97
CA LEU A 390 8.49 30.19 -5.12
C LEU A 390 8.57 31.38 -6.10
N GLY A 391 9.10 32.53 -5.65
CA GLY A 391 9.12 33.78 -6.42
C GLY A 391 7.75 34.45 -6.58
N HIS A 392 6.71 33.96 -5.90
CA HIS A 392 5.35 34.49 -5.98
C HIS A 392 4.57 34.23 -4.68
N GLN A 393 3.40 34.88 -4.53
CA GLN A 393 2.52 34.66 -3.38
C GLN A 393 2.03 33.22 -3.31
N ALA A 394 2.15 32.59 -2.15
CA ALA A 394 1.63 31.26 -1.87
C ALA A 394 1.12 31.16 -0.43
N ASP A 395 0.14 30.29 -0.20
CA ASP A 395 -0.38 30.05 1.14
C ASP A 395 0.51 29.07 1.90
N TRP A 396 1.03 29.55 3.02
CA TRP A 396 1.63 28.71 4.03
C TRP A 396 0.52 28.22 4.97
N MET A 397 0.40 26.91 5.16
CA MET A 397 -0.70 26.33 5.94
C MET A 397 -0.18 25.28 6.91
N ALA A 398 -0.50 25.44 8.18
CA ALA A 398 -0.33 24.44 9.22
C ALA A 398 -1.71 24.07 9.79
N ALA A 399 -1.93 22.78 10.03
CA ALA A 399 -3.19 22.31 10.58
C ALA A 399 -2.99 21.13 11.53
N ASN A 400 -3.80 21.07 12.59
CA ASN A 400 -3.95 19.90 13.45
C ASN A 400 -5.42 19.51 13.51
N ILE A 401 -5.73 18.25 13.24
CA ILE A 401 -7.08 17.69 13.21
C ILE A 401 -7.09 16.47 14.12
N SER A 402 -7.92 16.51 15.17
CA SER A 402 -7.99 15.45 16.18
C SER A 402 -8.41 14.10 15.61
N SER A 403 -9.43 14.07 14.74
CA SER A 403 -9.86 12.85 14.06
C SER A 403 -10.65 13.11 12.80
N ILE A 404 -10.61 12.20 11.83
CA ILE A 404 -11.60 12.10 10.75
C ILE A 404 -12.25 10.72 10.84
N LYS A 405 -13.57 10.69 11.06
CA LYS A 405 -14.36 9.46 11.12
C LYS A 405 -15.33 9.41 9.94
N ILE A 406 -15.30 8.31 9.19
CA ILE A 406 -16.20 8.03 8.07
C ILE A 406 -17.03 6.80 8.45
N THR A 407 -18.35 6.88 8.30
CA THR A 407 -19.30 5.81 8.62
C THR A 407 -20.13 5.42 7.40
N LYS A 408 -20.53 4.15 7.33
CA LYS A 408 -21.20 3.54 6.17
C LYS A 408 -20.38 3.66 4.89
N LEU A 409 -19.06 3.46 5.02
CA LEU A 409 -18.10 3.54 3.93
C LEU A 409 -18.19 2.30 3.02
N LYS A 410 -18.38 2.52 1.71
CA LYS A 410 -18.32 1.46 0.70
C LYS A 410 -16.88 1.11 0.32
N PHE A 411 -16.29 0.15 1.03
CA PHE A 411 -14.87 -0.20 0.91
C PHE A 411 -14.43 -0.66 -0.49
N GLN A 412 -15.23 -1.47 -1.17
CA GLN A 412 -14.88 -1.94 -2.52
C GLN A 412 -14.72 -0.79 -3.51
N GLY A 413 -15.44 0.33 -3.30
CA GLY A 413 -15.32 1.53 -4.12
C GLY A 413 -13.96 2.23 -4.00
N LEU A 414 -13.24 2.08 -2.88
CA LEU A 414 -11.97 2.79 -2.65
C LEU A 414 -10.90 2.39 -3.66
N PHE A 415 -10.83 1.11 -4.02
CA PHE A 415 -9.90 0.59 -5.05
C PHE A 415 -10.22 1.17 -6.44
N GLN A 416 -11.48 1.56 -6.67
CA GLN A 416 -11.94 2.23 -7.90
C GLN A 416 -11.96 3.76 -7.77
N LYS A 417 -11.23 4.33 -6.81
CA LYS A 417 -11.19 5.78 -6.52
C LYS A 417 -12.60 6.37 -6.25
N LYS A 418 -13.46 5.63 -5.55
CA LYS A 418 -14.80 6.07 -5.12
C LYS A 418 -14.87 6.13 -3.59
N LEU A 419 -15.03 7.33 -3.04
CA LEU A 419 -15.27 7.58 -1.63
C LEU A 419 -16.76 7.82 -1.40
N PHE A 420 -17.51 6.72 -1.23
CA PHE A 420 -18.95 6.76 -0.99
C PHE A 420 -19.27 6.40 0.46
N ALA A 421 -19.94 7.30 1.17
CA ALA A 421 -20.27 7.13 2.58
C ALA A 421 -21.53 7.88 2.99
N GLU A 422 -22.07 7.54 4.16
CA GLU A 422 -23.18 8.29 4.74
C GLU A 422 -22.68 9.57 5.43
N LYS A 423 -21.71 9.42 6.32
CA LYS A 423 -21.25 10.55 7.15
C LYS A 423 -19.74 10.62 7.23
N MET A 424 -19.22 11.84 7.13
CA MET A 424 -17.85 12.19 7.48
C MET A 424 -17.87 13.20 8.63
N SER A 425 -17.16 12.90 9.71
CA SER A 425 -17.06 13.75 10.90
C SER A 425 -15.60 14.14 11.11
N ILE A 426 -15.30 15.41 10.92
CA ILE A 426 -14.01 16.01 11.19
C ILE A 426 -14.05 16.56 12.61
N GLY A 427 -13.16 16.08 13.45
CA GLY A 427 -13.05 16.48 14.85
C GLY A 427 -12.53 17.92 15.01
N LYS A 428 -12.33 18.32 16.26
CA LYS A 428 -11.74 19.60 16.61
C LYS A 428 -10.45 19.82 15.82
N SER A 429 -10.38 20.97 15.17
CA SER A 429 -9.28 21.35 14.29
C SER A 429 -8.74 22.73 14.67
N ARG A 430 -7.42 22.91 14.51
CA ARG A 430 -6.77 24.22 14.53
C ARG A 430 -6.05 24.41 13.20
N VAL A 431 -6.49 25.37 12.42
CA VAL A 431 -5.94 25.70 11.10
C VAL A 431 -5.34 27.09 11.17
N TYR A 432 -4.11 27.23 10.70
CA TYR A 432 -3.43 28.50 10.56
C TYR A 432 -2.92 28.65 9.13
N VAL A 433 -3.30 29.75 8.49
CA VAL A 433 -2.93 30.09 7.12
C VAL A 433 -2.21 31.43 7.14
N PHE A 434 -1.08 31.50 6.47
CA PHE A 434 -0.30 32.72 6.30
C PHE A 434 -0.08 33.03 4.82
N ARG A 435 -0.25 34.30 4.45
CA ARG A 435 0.05 34.79 3.10
C ARG A 435 0.94 36.05 3.14
N ASP A 436 2.03 36.02 2.37
CA ASP A 436 2.86 37.20 2.13
C ASP A 436 2.48 37.87 0.80
N ARG A 437 1.84 39.05 0.86
CA ARG A 437 1.41 39.80 -0.33
C ARG A 437 2.46 40.76 -0.89
N ARG A 438 3.66 40.84 -0.29
CA ARG A 438 4.74 41.70 -0.82
C ARG A 438 5.27 41.18 -2.16
N LEU A 439 5.16 39.88 -2.38
CA LEU A 439 5.56 39.22 -3.62
C LEU A 439 4.50 39.38 -4.71
N GLU A 440 4.91 39.20 -5.96
CA GLU A 440 3.97 39.24 -7.08
C GLU A 440 3.01 38.05 -7.05
N ARG A 441 1.77 38.31 -7.46
CA ARG A 441 0.72 37.30 -7.49
C ARG A 441 0.71 36.62 -8.86
N GLN A 442 0.54 35.31 -8.89
CA GLN A 442 0.29 34.61 -10.15
C GLN A 442 -1.08 34.99 -10.72
N GLN A 443 -1.13 35.28 -12.02
CA GLN A 443 -2.35 35.58 -12.77
C GLN A 443 -3.01 34.28 -13.29
N LYS A 444 -3.12 33.27 -12.42
CA LYS A 444 -3.77 32.00 -12.75
C LYS A 444 -5.25 32.07 -12.39
N ILE A 445 -6.12 31.68 -13.33
CA ILE A 445 -7.56 31.54 -13.08
C ILE A 445 -7.80 30.41 -12.07
N LEU A 446 -8.53 30.72 -11.00
CA LEU A 446 -8.94 29.81 -9.95
C LEU A 446 -10.45 29.52 -10.10
N PRO A 447 -10.86 28.26 -10.26
CA PRO A 447 -12.27 27.89 -10.39
C PRO A 447 -13.05 28.12 -9.09
N LEU A 448 -14.39 28.18 -9.19
CA LEU A 448 -15.25 28.19 -7.99
C LEU A 448 -15.23 26.82 -7.29
N PRO A 449 -15.68 26.70 -6.02
CA PRO A 449 -15.54 25.47 -5.24
C PRO A 449 -16.05 24.19 -5.92
N VAL A 450 -17.22 24.22 -6.57
CA VAL A 450 -17.79 23.02 -7.22
C VAL A 450 -16.94 22.58 -8.42
N GLU A 451 -16.54 23.52 -9.28
CA GLU A 451 -15.62 23.25 -10.39
C GLU A 451 -14.26 22.74 -9.89
N TYR A 452 -13.72 23.36 -8.83
CA TYR A 452 -12.47 22.92 -8.22
C TYR A 452 -12.59 21.47 -7.72
N MET A 453 -13.68 21.15 -7.02
CA MET A 453 -13.94 19.79 -6.53
C MET A 453 -14.04 18.78 -7.68
N ALA A 454 -14.64 19.16 -8.81
CA ALA A 454 -14.75 18.31 -10.00
C ALA A 454 -13.38 17.93 -10.62
N THR A 455 -12.31 18.69 -10.32
CA THR A 455 -10.95 18.34 -10.76
C THR A 455 -10.29 17.23 -9.95
N LEU A 456 -10.86 16.85 -8.80
CA LEU A 456 -10.30 15.81 -7.96
C LEU A 456 -10.41 14.44 -8.65
N PRO A 457 -9.33 13.63 -8.66
CA PRO A 457 -9.29 12.32 -9.34
C PRO A 457 -10.08 11.22 -8.62
N ILE A 458 -10.72 11.55 -7.50
CA ILE A 458 -11.53 10.67 -6.67
C ILE A 458 -13.00 11.07 -6.78
N ASN A 459 -13.90 10.10 -6.93
CA ASN A 459 -15.34 10.34 -6.92
C ASN A 459 -15.85 10.33 -5.48
N ILE A 460 -16.27 11.50 -5.00
CA ILE A 460 -16.73 11.73 -3.63
C ILE A 460 -18.25 11.82 -3.64
N ARG A 461 -18.90 10.99 -2.83
CA ARG A 461 -20.33 11.09 -2.52
C ARG A 461 -20.56 10.80 -1.05
N ILE A 462 -20.76 11.86 -0.27
CA ILE A 462 -20.98 11.75 1.17
C ILE A 462 -22.29 12.48 1.49
N LYS A 463 -23.25 11.81 2.15
CA LYS A 463 -24.54 12.45 2.46
C LYS A 463 -24.37 13.64 3.40
N THR A 464 -23.52 13.53 4.42
CA THR A 464 -23.27 14.63 5.36
C THR A 464 -21.80 14.68 5.79
N CYS A 465 -21.18 15.84 5.65
CA CYS A 465 -19.86 16.14 6.22
C CYS A 465 -20.01 17.18 7.34
N THR A 466 -19.37 16.95 8.47
CA THR A 466 -19.45 17.83 9.65
C THR A 466 -18.05 18.18 10.15
N LEU A 467 -17.88 19.41 10.63
CA LEU A 467 -16.71 19.90 11.33
C LEU A 467 -17.11 20.27 12.75
N ALA A 468 -16.51 19.60 13.73
CA ALA A 468 -16.66 19.93 15.14
C ALA A 468 -16.00 21.28 15.45
N THR A 469 -16.39 21.89 16.57
CA THR A 469 -15.94 23.21 17.04
C THR A 469 -14.42 23.40 16.91
N SER A 470 -14.03 24.29 16.00
CA SER A 470 -12.64 24.46 15.54
C SER A 470 -12.19 25.92 15.57
N THR A 471 -10.89 26.15 15.38
CA THR A 471 -10.32 27.49 15.25
C THR A 471 -9.59 27.63 13.92
N ILE A 472 -9.91 28.69 13.18
CA ILE A 472 -9.29 29.02 11.91
C ILE A 472 -8.67 30.41 12.05
N GLU A 473 -7.39 30.52 11.73
CA GLU A 473 -6.63 31.77 11.80
C GLU A 473 -6.01 32.05 10.43
N TYR A 474 -6.24 33.25 9.91
CA TYR A 474 -5.68 33.74 8.68
C TYR A 474 -4.83 34.98 8.98
N GLU A 475 -3.54 34.90 8.68
CA GLU A 475 -2.60 36.00 8.81
C GLU A 475 -2.12 36.44 7.43
N GLU A 476 -2.05 37.75 7.22
CA GLU A 476 -1.62 38.33 5.96
C GLU A 476 -0.58 39.42 6.18
N TYR A 477 0.53 39.34 5.44
CA TYR A 477 1.49 40.43 5.34
C TYR A 477 1.14 41.29 4.11
N PRO A 478 0.80 42.59 4.29
CA PRO A 478 0.36 43.44 3.19
C PRO A 478 1.52 43.89 2.28
N ARG A 479 1.24 44.10 0.98
CA ARG A 479 2.19 44.75 0.04
C ARG A 479 2.48 46.20 0.44
N SER A 480 1.47 46.89 0.98
CA SER A 480 1.59 48.25 1.52
C SER A 480 0.89 48.33 2.87
N GLY A 481 1.58 48.82 3.89
CA GLY A 481 1.12 48.83 5.29
C GLY A 481 2.25 49.29 6.22
N PHE A 482 2.07 49.14 7.53
CA PHE A 482 3.02 49.60 8.58
C PHE A 482 4.09 48.56 8.94
N GLY A 483 4.38 47.60 8.05
CA GLY A 483 5.35 46.54 8.31
C GLY A 483 4.89 45.47 9.32
N GLN A 484 3.60 45.44 9.66
CA GLN A 484 3.00 44.42 10.52
C GLN A 484 1.97 43.58 9.76
N THR A 485 1.67 42.38 10.27
CA THR A 485 0.68 41.47 9.69
C THR A 485 -0.71 41.74 10.26
N GLY A 486 -1.74 41.52 9.44
CA GLY A 486 -3.13 41.53 9.87
C GLY A 486 -3.63 40.13 10.12
N ILE A 487 -4.37 39.92 11.22
CA ILE A 487 -4.91 38.62 11.59
C ILE A 487 -6.43 38.67 11.61
N LEU A 488 -7.06 37.65 11.01
CA LEU A 488 -8.47 37.34 11.14
C LEU A 488 -8.62 35.95 11.74
N LYS A 489 -9.36 35.85 12.84
CA LYS A 489 -9.56 34.60 13.57
C LYS A 489 -11.05 34.28 13.69
N ILE A 490 -11.43 33.06 13.32
CA ILE A 490 -12.74 32.48 13.59
C ILE A 490 -12.56 31.41 14.66
N THR A 491 -13.15 31.64 15.83
CA THR A 491 -13.21 30.68 16.92
C THR A 491 -14.55 29.96 16.91
N ASN A 492 -14.63 28.82 17.58
CA ASN A 492 -15.84 28.00 17.66
C ASN A 492 -16.49 27.69 16.30
N ALA A 493 -15.67 27.56 15.25
CA ALA A 493 -16.13 27.30 13.91
C ALA A 493 -16.74 25.90 13.82
N SER A 494 -17.99 25.80 13.38
CA SER A 494 -18.67 24.54 13.09
C SER A 494 -19.26 24.61 11.69
N VAL A 495 -19.15 23.52 10.93
CA VAL A 495 -19.62 23.46 9.54
C VAL A 495 -20.38 22.16 9.31
N THR A 496 -21.49 22.22 8.58
CA THR A 496 -22.20 21.05 8.05
C THR A 496 -22.40 21.22 6.56
N ILE A 497 -21.98 20.23 5.77
CA ILE A 497 -22.13 20.20 4.31
C ILE A 497 -23.00 19.00 3.94
N SER A 498 -24.03 19.22 3.13
CA SER A 498 -24.95 18.16 2.69
C SER A 498 -25.58 18.46 1.31
N PRO A 499 -25.49 17.54 0.33
CA PRO A 499 -24.51 16.46 0.23
C PRO A 499 -23.13 16.99 -0.18
N LEU A 500 -22.06 16.25 0.06
CA LEU A 500 -20.74 16.53 -0.50
C LEU A 500 -20.50 15.64 -1.73
N ILE A 501 -20.62 16.23 -2.92
CA ILE A 501 -20.52 15.55 -4.22
C ILE A 501 -19.59 16.36 -5.12
N ASN A 502 -18.67 15.72 -5.85
CA ASN A 502 -17.81 16.41 -6.82
C ASN A 502 -18.07 16.04 -8.29
N HIS A 503 -18.70 14.90 -8.56
CA HIS A 503 -19.11 14.46 -9.90
C HIS A 503 -20.63 14.24 -9.93
N PRO A 504 -21.42 15.30 -10.12
CA PRO A 504 -22.87 15.22 -10.04
C PRO A 504 -23.49 14.49 -11.25
N ALA A 505 -24.57 13.76 -10.99
CA ALA A 505 -25.43 13.08 -11.95
C ALA A 505 -26.80 13.77 -12.01
N ALA A 506 -27.60 13.47 -13.05
CA ALA A 506 -28.90 14.10 -13.25
C ALA A 506 -29.89 13.86 -12.08
N SER A 507 -29.75 12.75 -11.37
CA SER A 507 -30.55 12.39 -10.20
C SER A 507 -30.14 13.09 -8.90
N ASP A 508 -29.02 13.82 -8.88
CA ASP A 508 -28.54 14.49 -7.68
C ASP A 508 -29.33 15.78 -7.37
N PRO A 509 -29.32 16.25 -6.11
CA PRO A 509 -29.88 17.55 -5.76
C PRO A 509 -29.28 18.70 -6.57
N SER A 510 -30.02 19.81 -6.70
CA SER A 510 -29.53 20.98 -7.43
C SER A 510 -28.34 21.67 -6.75
N TYR A 511 -28.19 21.52 -5.43
CA TYR A 511 -27.21 22.25 -4.63
C TYR A 511 -26.52 21.36 -3.59
N ILE A 512 -25.25 21.66 -3.33
CA ILE A 512 -24.59 21.38 -2.06
C ILE A 512 -24.94 22.50 -1.10
N VAL A 513 -25.43 22.18 0.10
CA VAL A 513 -25.72 23.18 1.13
C VAL A 513 -24.66 23.10 2.23
N MET A 514 -23.98 24.21 2.49
CA MET A 514 -23.03 24.38 3.58
C MET A 514 -23.60 25.36 4.61
N ASN A 515 -23.83 24.87 5.83
CA ASN A 515 -24.16 25.69 7.00
C ASN A 515 -22.89 25.90 7.82
N ALA A 516 -22.55 27.14 8.12
CA ALA A 516 -21.38 27.50 8.91
C ALA A 516 -21.79 28.41 10.07
N ALA A 517 -21.18 28.22 11.23
CA ALA A 517 -21.32 29.10 12.38
C ALA A 517 -19.97 29.27 13.09
N GLY A 518 -19.80 30.35 13.84
CA GLY A 518 -18.61 30.58 14.66
C GLY A 518 -18.60 31.96 15.30
N SER A 519 -17.43 32.37 15.81
CA SER A 519 -17.22 33.68 16.38
C SER A 519 -16.00 34.39 15.79
N ILE A 520 -16.23 35.60 15.26
CA ILE A 520 -15.20 36.47 14.69
C ILE A 520 -14.45 37.16 15.82
N MET A 521 -13.13 36.97 15.84
CA MET A 521 -12.19 37.51 16.83
C MET A 521 -12.59 37.23 18.30
N GLY A 522 -13.44 36.23 18.54
CA GLY A 522 -13.97 35.91 19.87
C GLY A 522 -15.00 36.90 20.40
N SER A 523 -15.47 37.86 19.60
CA SER A 523 -16.43 38.89 20.04
C SER A 523 -17.79 38.78 19.35
N GLY A 524 -17.85 38.68 18.02
CA GLY A 524 -19.11 38.63 17.28
C GLY A 524 -19.48 37.21 16.86
N THR A 525 -20.76 36.87 16.83
CA THR A 525 -21.26 35.59 16.28
C THR A 525 -21.45 35.72 14.78
N VAL A 526 -21.16 34.66 14.03
CA VAL A 526 -21.45 34.57 12.60
C VAL A 526 -22.19 33.27 12.33
N HIS A 527 -23.23 33.34 11.51
CA HIS A 527 -23.89 32.18 10.94
C HIS A 527 -24.17 32.44 9.46
N GLY A 528 -24.04 31.41 8.63
CA GLY A 528 -24.24 31.54 7.20
C GLY A 528 -24.58 30.22 6.51
N VAL A 529 -25.32 30.34 5.43
CA VAL A 529 -25.69 29.26 4.52
C VAL A 529 -25.16 29.61 3.14
N LEU A 530 -24.37 28.69 2.58
CA LEU A 530 -23.87 28.73 1.21
C LEU A 530 -24.50 27.59 0.43
N MET A 531 -25.29 27.91 -0.60
CA MET A 531 -25.81 26.93 -1.55
C MET A 531 -24.96 26.98 -2.81
N MET A 532 -24.24 25.89 -3.07
CA MET A 532 -23.33 25.76 -4.20
C MET A 532 -23.99 24.91 -5.29
N PRO A 533 -24.18 25.43 -6.51
CA PRO A 533 -24.91 24.72 -7.55
C PRO A 533 -24.10 23.55 -8.09
N LEU A 534 -24.72 22.37 -8.16
CA LEU A 534 -24.12 21.19 -8.79
C LEU A 534 -24.25 21.20 -10.32
N GLN A 535 -25.14 22.06 -10.85
CA GLN A 535 -25.34 22.25 -12.28
C GLN A 535 -24.64 23.53 -12.74
N LYS A 536 -24.07 23.52 -13.94
CA LYS A 536 -23.42 24.69 -14.55
C LYS A 536 -24.41 25.84 -14.73
N ASN A 537 -23.90 27.06 -14.80
CA ASN A 537 -24.65 28.30 -15.08
C ASN A 537 -25.73 28.70 -14.06
N LYS A 538 -25.82 28.02 -12.90
CA LYS A 538 -26.62 28.48 -11.77
C LYS A 538 -25.76 29.33 -10.81
N PRO A 539 -26.33 30.32 -10.11
CA PRO A 539 -25.59 31.10 -9.13
C PRO A 539 -25.40 30.32 -7.83
N TYR A 540 -24.32 30.67 -7.11
CA TYR A 540 -24.18 30.37 -5.70
C TYR A 540 -25.09 31.32 -4.92
N HIS A 541 -25.78 30.81 -3.89
CA HIS A 541 -26.58 31.65 -2.98
C HIS A 541 -25.91 31.71 -1.61
N ILE A 542 -25.80 32.91 -1.07
CA ILE A 542 -25.13 33.19 0.21
C ILE A 542 -26.06 34.01 1.06
N LYS A 543 -26.41 33.49 2.22
CA LYS A 543 -27.20 34.22 3.22
C LYS A 543 -26.66 34.01 4.62
N GLY A 544 -26.84 34.98 5.50
CA GLY A 544 -26.42 34.86 6.89
C GLY A 544 -26.35 36.19 7.61
N ALA A 545 -25.84 36.16 8.84
CA ALA A 545 -25.61 37.37 9.60
C ALA A 545 -24.37 37.30 10.49
N ILE A 546 -23.82 38.48 10.77
CA ILE A 546 -22.84 38.72 11.83
C ILE A 546 -23.55 39.52 12.92
N GLU A 547 -23.44 39.13 14.18
CA GLU A 547 -24.14 39.79 15.28
C GLU A 547 -23.21 40.08 16.45
N ARG A 548 -23.52 41.14 17.18
CA ARG A 548 -22.86 41.51 18.46
C ARG A 548 -21.34 41.62 18.38
N LEU A 549 -20.81 42.22 17.32
CA LEU A 549 -19.37 42.33 17.09
C LEU A 549 -18.82 43.66 17.63
N GLN A 550 -17.89 43.57 18.58
CA GLN A 550 -17.08 44.72 19.00
C GLN A 550 -16.10 45.08 17.87
N LEU A 551 -16.32 46.20 17.20
CA LEU A 551 -15.58 46.52 15.97
C LEU A 551 -14.08 46.78 16.23
N THR A 552 -13.72 47.24 17.43
CA THR A 552 -12.31 47.47 17.82
C THR A 552 -11.48 46.17 17.83
N THR A 553 -12.09 44.99 17.95
CA THR A 553 -11.35 43.71 17.88
C THR A 553 -10.80 43.42 16.49
N LEU A 554 -11.28 44.13 15.46
CA LEU A 554 -10.78 44.01 14.09
C LEU A 554 -9.51 44.84 13.83
N ASN A 555 -9.03 45.63 14.79
CA ASN A 555 -7.92 46.57 14.58
C ASN A 555 -6.64 45.91 14.05
N SER A 556 -6.32 44.66 14.44
CA SER A 556 -5.19 43.93 13.85
C SER A 556 -5.29 43.87 12.32
N SER A 557 -6.46 43.53 11.78
CA SER A 557 -6.68 43.48 10.33
C SER A 557 -6.93 44.86 9.73
N SER A 558 -7.77 45.70 10.35
CA SER A 558 -8.15 46.99 9.76
C SER A 558 -6.98 47.97 9.71
N GLU A 559 -6.11 48.00 10.72
CA GLU A 559 -4.95 48.89 10.75
C GLU A 559 -3.87 48.41 9.78
N ASN A 560 -3.52 47.12 9.84
CA ASN A 560 -2.37 46.60 9.10
C ASN A 560 -2.69 46.36 7.63
N LEU A 561 -3.91 45.91 7.29
CA LEU A 561 -4.32 45.63 5.90
C LEU A 561 -5.11 46.78 5.28
N GLY A 562 -5.94 47.46 6.07
CA GLY A 562 -6.84 48.51 5.62
C GLY A 562 -6.35 49.94 5.85
N LYS A 563 -5.29 50.14 6.66
CA LYS A 563 -4.81 51.45 7.13
C LYS A 563 -5.88 52.27 7.86
N LEU A 564 -6.79 51.59 8.55
CA LEU A 564 -7.92 52.17 9.28
C LEU A 564 -7.89 51.69 10.73
N ARG A 565 -7.88 52.63 11.67
CA ARG A 565 -8.02 52.36 13.11
C ARG A 565 -9.47 52.59 13.53
N ILE A 566 -10.06 51.60 14.18
CA ILE A 566 -11.39 51.71 14.79
C ILE A 566 -11.17 52.11 16.26
N LYS A 567 -11.60 53.31 16.62
CA LYS A 567 -11.47 53.84 18.00
C LYS A 567 -12.58 53.33 18.90
N SER A 568 -13.78 53.20 18.35
CA SER A 568 -14.96 52.67 19.02
C SER A 568 -15.94 52.14 17.97
N GLY A 569 -16.87 51.29 18.41
CA GLY A 569 -17.98 50.84 17.58
C GLY A 569 -18.46 49.46 17.99
N PHE A 570 -19.77 49.28 18.00
CA PHE A 570 -20.44 48.00 18.23
C PHE A 570 -21.41 47.72 17.09
N LEU A 571 -21.28 46.56 16.45
CA LEU A 571 -22.18 46.09 15.41
C LEU A 571 -23.25 45.20 16.05
N ASP A 572 -24.51 45.62 16.03
CA ASP A 572 -25.62 44.81 16.54
C ASP A 572 -25.85 43.62 15.63
N PHE A 573 -26.03 43.90 14.33
CA PHE A 573 -26.19 42.89 13.30
C PHE A 573 -25.77 43.40 11.92
N LEU A 574 -25.35 42.46 11.07
CA LEU A 574 -25.10 42.64 9.65
C LEU A 574 -25.63 41.42 8.92
N SER A 575 -26.84 41.52 8.36
CA SER A 575 -27.45 40.50 7.53
C SER A 575 -26.98 40.66 6.09
N PHE A 576 -26.60 39.57 5.44
CA PHE A 576 -26.21 39.54 4.04
C PHE A 576 -27.04 38.51 3.28
N ASP A 577 -27.45 38.87 2.07
CA ASP A 577 -28.12 37.99 1.12
C ASP A 577 -27.69 38.38 -0.29
N PHE A 578 -26.88 37.54 -0.92
CA PHE A 578 -26.36 37.79 -2.26
C PHE A 578 -26.09 36.51 -3.04
N THR A 579 -26.08 36.65 -4.35
CA THR A 579 -25.72 35.62 -5.31
C THR A 579 -24.34 35.85 -5.88
N MET A 580 -23.64 34.78 -6.24
CA MET A 580 -22.35 34.84 -6.95
C MET A 580 -22.38 33.98 -8.20
N THR A 581 -21.94 34.54 -9.31
CA THR A 581 -21.65 33.80 -10.55
C THR A 581 -20.15 33.75 -10.79
N GLU A 582 -19.75 33.13 -11.90
CA GLU A 582 -18.36 33.15 -12.35
C GLU A 582 -17.83 34.57 -12.63
N GLN A 583 -18.71 35.53 -12.88
CA GLN A 583 -18.38 36.88 -13.34
C GLN A 583 -18.58 37.96 -12.27
N ARG A 584 -19.68 37.91 -11.51
CA ARG A 584 -20.02 38.96 -10.53
C ARG A 584 -20.94 38.47 -9.42
N SER A 585 -20.95 39.24 -8.34
CA SER A 585 -21.87 39.06 -7.22
C SER A 585 -22.87 40.20 -7.16
N THR A 586 -24.10 39.87 -6.80
CA THR A 586 -25.21 40.82 -6.71
C THR A 586 -26.10 40.50 -5.52
N GLY A 587 -26.59 41.52 -4.81
CA GLY A 587 -27.47 41.30 -3.66
C GLY A 587 -27.54 42.50 -2.74
N LYS A 588 -27.83 42.26 -1.47
CA LYS A 588 -27.95 43.31 -0.46
C LYS A 588 -27.38 42.90 0.89
N ILE A 589 -26.98 43.92 1.65
CA ILE A 589 -26.56 43.80 3.04
C ILE A 589 -27.34 44.82 3.85
N VAL A 590 -27.81 44.43 5.03
CA VAL A 590 -28.51 45.30 5.96
C VAL A 590 -27.77 45.26 7.28
N GLY A 591 -27.31 46.42 7.77
CA GLY A 591 -26.52 46.51 9.00
C GLY A 591 -27.10 47.48 10.02
N ALA A 592 -26.81 47.23 11.29
CA ALA A 592 -27.02 48.18 12.39
C ALA A 592 -25.81 48.23 13.33
N TYR A 593 -25.44 49.43 13.75
CA TYR A 593 -24.30 49.67 14.64
C TYR A 593 -24.45 50.94 15.48
N HIS A 594 -23.64 51.02 16.53
CA HIS A 594 -23.54 52.16 17.43
C HIS A 594 -22.10 52.63 17.64
N HIS A 595 -21.95 53.95 17.86
CA HIS A 595 -20.72 54.65 18.24
C HIS A 595 -19.48 54.32 17.38
N LEU A 596 -19.66 54.22 16.06
CA LEU A 596 -18.55 53.94 15.15
C LEU A 596 -17.68 55.18 14.96
N ILE A 597 -16.44 55.10 15.42
CA ILE A 597 -15.42 56.13 15.18
C ILE A 597 -14.23 55.46 14.50
N ILE A 598 -13.90 55.94 13.30
CA ILE A 598 -12.76 55.45 12.51
C ILE A 598 -11.74 56.55 12.25
N GLN A 599 -10.47 56.17 12.20
CA GLN A 599 -9.35 57.05 11.90
C GLN A 599 -8.54 56.46 10.75
N GLN A 600 -8.33 57.23 9.69
CA GLN A 600 -7.39 56.86 8.62
C GLN A 600 -5.96 57.01 9.13
N LEU A 601 -5.16 55.95 8.98
CA LEU A 601 -3.74 55.95 9.32
C LEU A 601 -2.92 56.37 8.07
N LYS A 602 -1.97 57.31 8.25
CA LYS A 602 -1.00 57.74 7.22
C LYS A 602 0.38 57.14 7.52
N LYS A 603 1.21 56.96 6.48
CA LYS A 603 2.61 56.49 6.58
C LYS A 603 3.42 57.48 7.44
N HIS A 604 4.41 57.00 8.19
CA HIS A 604 5.42 57.88 8.81
C HIS A 604 6.14 58.70 7.72
N THR A 605 5.81 59.98 7.62
CA THR A 605 6.53 61.03 6.89
C THR A 605 6.39 62.31 7.68
N ASP A 606 7.47 63.09 7.73
CA ASP A 606 7.72 64.22 8.63
C ASP A 606 6.63 65.30 8.72
N GLU A 607 6.70 66.00 9.84
CA GLU A 607 5.59 66.43 10.68
C GLU A 607 5.00 67.83 10.36
N LYS A 608 4.99 68.30 9.11
CA LYS A 608 4.64 69.73 8.87
C LYS A 608 3.54 70.12 7.89
N ASN A 609 3.00 69.24 7.04
CA ASN A 609 1.93 69.65 6.09
C ASN A 609 0.72 68.69 6.06
N VAL A 610 0.33 68.14 7.23
CA VAL A 610 -0.60 67.00 7.32
C VAL A 610 -2.07 67.38 7.45
N ALA A 611 -2.39 68.63 7.82
CA ALA A 611 -3.75 69.08 8.10
C ALA A 611 -4.67 69.10 6.86
N ASP A 612 -4.17 69.50 5.69
CA ASP A 612 -5.06 69.87 4.58
C ASP A 612 -5.64 68.67 3.81
N PHE A 613 -4.89 67.58 3.64
CA PHE A 613 -5.39 66.44 2.85
C PHE A 613 -6.23 65.43 3.65
N ALA A 614 -6.01 65.34 4.97
CA ALA A 614 -6.85 64.52 5.86
C ALA A 614 -8.22 65.16 6.07
N SER A 615 -8.26 66.50 6.16
CA SER A 615 -9.50 67.27 6.17
C SER A 615 -10.26 67.11 4.86
N PHE A 616 -9.58 67.03 3.71
CA PHE A 616 -10.22 66.94 2.40
C PHE A 616 -11.04 65.64 2.17
N MET A 617 -10.56 64.47 2.60
CA MET A 617 -11.29 63.19 2.43
C MET A 617 -12.35 62.95 3.52
N LEU A 618 -12.13 63.45 4.75
CA LEU A 618 -13.15 63.43 5.80
C LEU A 618 -14.27 64.45 5.55
N ARG A 619 -14.03 65.49 4.75
CA ARG A 619 -15.07 66.45 4.29
C ARG A 619 -16.04 65.88 3.24
N HIS A 620 -15.74 64.73 2.61
CA HIS A 620 -16.57 64.18 1.52
C HIS A 620 -17.27 62.85 1.84
N LEU A 621 -17.11 62.28 3.05
CA LEU A 621 -17.79 61.03 3.43
C LEU A 621 -18.27 61.10 4.89
N ILE A 622 -19.55 61.41 5.10
CA ILE A 622 -20.16 61.41 6.43
C ILE A 622 -20.53 59.96 6.78
N ILE A 623 -19.80 59.35 7.72
CA ILE A 623 -20.17 58.08 8.34
C ILE A 623 -20.92 58.39 9.63
N PRO A 624 -22.22 58.07 9.75
CA PRO A 624 -22.98 58.29 10.96
C PRO A 624 -22.34 57.58 12.16
N LEU A 625 -22.34 58.21 13.34
CA LEU A 625 -21.92 57.56 14.58
C LEU A 625 -22.80 56.36 14.92
N ASN A 626 -24.12 56.49 14.69
CA ASN A 626 -25.12 55.47 14.94
C ASN A 626 -25.94 55.21 13.67
N LYS A 627 -26.27 53.95 13.46
CA LYS A 627 -27.13 53.52 12.37
C LYS A 627 -27.98 52.34 12.79
N ASP A 628 -28.85 52.56 13.75
CA ASP A 628 -29.60 51.51 14.44
C ASP A 628 -31.02 51.31 13.86
N ARG A 629 -31.81 50.44 14.51
CA ARG A 629 -33.16 50.08 14.05
C ARG A 629 -34.15 51.25 14.00
N SER A 630 -33.84 52.41 14.59
CA SER A 630 -34.65 53.63 14.44
C SER A 630 -34.67 54.18 13.01
N LEU A 631 -33.65 53.85 12.20
CA LEU A 631 -33.59 54.24 10.79
C LEU A 631 -34.34 53.22 9.91
N PRO A 632 -35.08 53.68 8.88
CA PRO A 632 -35.70 52.80 7.88
C PRO A 632 -34.68 51.83 7.27
N GLU A 633 -35.08 50.58 7.01
CA GLU A 633 -34.19 49.56 6.43
C GLU A 633 -33.49 50.06 5.17
N ARG A 634 -34.20 50.75 4.27
CA ARG A 634 -33.61 51.33 3.05
C ARG A 634 -32.38 52.19 3.33
N LYS A 635 -32.37 52.96 4.43
CA LYS A 635 -31.21 53.77 4.82
C LYS A 635 -30.08 52.91 5.38
N ARG A 636 -30.37 51.69 5.85
CA ARG A 636 -29.45 50.68 6.42
C ARG A 636 -29.00 49.61 5.42
N THR A 637 -29.54 49.64 4.21
CA THR A 637 -29.22 48.70 3.14
C THR A 637 -28.09 49.20 2.26
N GLY A 638 -27.13 48.33 1.96
CA GLY A 638 -26.12 48.52 0.93
C GLY A 638 -26.24 47.46 -0.15
N LEU A 639 -26.18 47.88 -1.41
CA LEU A 639 -26.24 46.97 -2.55
C LEU A 639 -24.86 46.35 -2.80
N VAL A 640 -24.85 45.04 -3.05
CA VAL A 640 -23.68 44.28 -3.50
C VAL A 640 -23.70 44.26 -5.02
N ASN A 641 -22.62 44.69 -5.65
CA ASN A 641 -22.39 44.59 -7.10
C ASN A 641 -20.89 44.51 -7.39
N TYR A 642 -20.26 43.37 -7.10
CA TYR A 642 -18.81 43.20 -7.20
C TYR A 642 -18.43 42.29 -8.36
N THR A 643 -17.64 42.81 -9.31
CA THR A 643 -17.02 42.04 -10.38
C THR A 643 -15.92 41.15 -9.83
N ARG A 644 -16.00 39.84 -10.12
CA ARG A 644 -15.04 38.85 -9.62
C ARG A 644 -13.66 39.07 -10.25
N ASP A 645 -12.63 39.02 -9.41
CA ASP A 645 -11.26 38.74 -9.83
C ASP A 645 -11.05 37.20 -9.83
N PRO A 646 -11.06 36.52 -11.00
CA PRO A 646 -10.99 35.06 -11.07
C PRO A 646 -9.60 34.53 -10.71
N THR A 647 -8.60 35.41 -10.55
CA THR A 647 -7.24 35.04 -10.14
C THR A 647 -7.06 35.01 -8.62
N ARG A 648 -8.16 35.16 -7.87
CA ARG A 648 -8.21 35.10 -6.41
C ARG A 648 -9.15 34.01 -5.92
N PHE A 649 -8.86 33.52 -4.72
CA PHE A 649 -9.66 32.49 -4.06
C PHE A 649 -11.09 32.97 -3.79
N VAL A 650 -12.02 32.01 -3.75
CA VAL A 650 -13.44 32.27 -3.47
C VAL A 650 -13.65 33.02 -2.15
N SER A 651 -12.81 32.80 -1.14
CA SER A 651 -12.86 33.50 0.15
C SER A 651 -12.67 35.02 0.00
N TYR A 652 -11.77 35.44 -0.90
CA TYR A 652 -11.60 36.85 -1.24
C TYR A 652 -12.83 37.40 -1.95
N TYR A 653 -13.42 36.63 -2.86
CA TYR A 653 -14.63 37.03 -3.57
C TYR A 653 -15.82 37.21 -2.60
N PHE A 654 -16.02 36.29 -1.65
CA PHE A 654 -17.00 36.48 -0.56
C PHE A 654 -16.71 37.73 0.26
N LEU A 655 -15.47 37.90 0.73
CA LEU A 655 -15.07 39.03 1.57
C LEU A 655 -15.26 40.39 0.87
N GLN A 656 -14.87 40.50 -0.40
CA GLN A 656 -15.04 41.76 -1.15
C GLN A 656 -16.51 42.06 -1.45
N SER A 657 -17.32 41.05 -1.72
CA SER A 657 -18.77 41.21 -1.91
C SER A 657 -19.41 41.74 -0.62
N LEU A 658 -19.02 41.19 0.54
CA LEU A 658 -19.43 41.68 1.86
C LEU A 658 -18.97 43.13 2.11
N LEU A 659 -17.67 43.40 1.97
CA LEU A 659 -17.10 44.73 2.21
C LEU A 659 -17.69 45.80 1.29
N MET A 660 -18.03 45.45 0.05
CA MET A 660 -18.70 46.37 -0.87
C MET A 660 -20.10 46.75 -0.37
N GLY A 661 -20.93 45.77 -0.01
CA GLY A 661 -22.27 46.04 0.51
C GLY A 661 -22.22 46.81 1.82
N VAL A 662 -21.27 46.48 2.70
CA VAL A 662 -20.96 47.23 3.94
C VAL A 662 -20.64 48.69 3.63
N LYS A 663 -19.68 48.94 2.72
CA LYS A 663 -19.28 50.30 2.31
C LYS A 663 -20.47 51.10 1.76
N LYS A 664 -21.28 50.48 0.89
CA LYS A 664 -22.47 51.10 0.30
C LYS A 664 -23.58 51.34 1.31
N SER A 665 -23.68 50.52 2.35
CA SER A 665 -24.57 50.81 3.48
C SER A 665 -24.05 52.03 4.23
N PHE A 666 -22.77 52.12 4.57
CA PHE A 666 -22.25 53.21 5.40
C PHE A 666 -22.16 54.58 4.72
N THR A 667 -22.17 54.64 3.39
CA THR A 667 -22.26 55.92 2.67
C THR A 667 -23.71 56.43 2.68
N LEU A 668 -24.00 57.49 3.44
CA LEU A 668 -25.08 58.40 3.06
C LEU A 668 -24.64 59.04 1.74
N GLY A 669 -25.46 58.92 0.69
CA GLY A 669 -25.14 59.53 -0.61
C GLY A 669 -24.77 61.01 -0.47
N PHE A 670 -23.92 61.50 -1.38
CA PHE A 670 -23.68 62.93 -1.52
C PHE A 670 -25.02 63.66 -1.65
N LEU A 671 -25.37 64.46 -0.65
CA LEU A 671 -26.28 65.59 -0.82
C LEU A 671 -25.37 66.80 -0.94
N LEU A 672 -25.07 67.21 -2.18
CA LEU A 672 -24.65 68.59 -2.42
C LEU A 672 -25.88 69.46 -2.12
N PRO A 673 -25.77 70.51 -1.29
CA PRO A 673 -26.69 71.63 -1.37
C PRO A 673 -26.57 72.23 -2.78
N LYS A 674 -27.70 72.69 -3.33
CA LYS A 674 -27.68 73.52 -4.53
C LYS A 674 -26.93 74.82 -4.29
#